data_AF-F8A0Y4-F1
#
_entry.id   AF-F8A0Y4-F1
#
_cell.length_a   1.000
_cell.length_b   1.000
_cell.length_c   1.000
_cell.angle_alpha   90.00
_cell.angle_beta   90.00
_cell.angle_gamma   90.00
#
_symmetry.space_group_name_H-M   'P 1'
#
loop_
_entity.id
_entity.type
_entity.pdbx_description
1 polymer ?
#
loop_
_entity_poly.entity_id
_entity_poly.type
_entity_poly.pdbx_seq_one_letter_code
_entity_poly.pdbx_strand_id
1 'polypeptide(L)'
;MPVDRAASDRLPQGCRLLVVGTPGRESARLDARLVDEADALAEHGVTVLAAGTRSVRAALDAAADEAHALAQALSTAGTGTVAVLSDESLAAATPAELSGLPTLLGGPVHVVVDGAPDPWVDLFGPDAVTAVGPTHGSPGLSAELARLLDLPTEQLVPPAGDAPEPPVLEGVWWRRAQEPVPAPLQLTEALLDAAAGALDRGAAGDAGTPSEVPLDGAADALYAAFRTARDEVAAAGRPVRRTVDELRPLPVGTTLLHVGLPAAGSDVVQRSWRAWSTAALPGARVAYPGARDSHDVLAACLLAGSPEERAELPAAIGRLLPPQEAEDAQHVTHVLSAERLALADARRVRALVAALRAAGCTGLHVVLTLRNVPELLVAAWQHTVTSGGGHDLDTWLRTAFQDDGSVRMPGLDALGEADGTSLVARWADAVGPAHVTVVVERDEGRDTLAVLARLAGLGRDAVDAVPSTRALTARETELIRAFNAHLPYRATVPPAQRRLLVRRGAIAGLLAGPRPDDADAALPAWALAPAQAAGRRLEEQVGGLPVTVVGDLSVLADAPSSTQGMPPAEDLTVLHRSSVEAALLGMFDRAVRFPEPEPVVAPAPASPRPSLRHVPTRAIARELVGRVTGRRAGAGEVRT
;
A
#
# COMPACT_ATOMS: atom_id res chain seq x y z
N MET A 1 -37.38 -16.40 -14.32
CA MET A 1 -37.82 -17.81 -14.50
C MET A 1 -36.74 -18.70 -13.93
N PRO A 2 -37.03 -19.72 -13.11
CA PRO A 2 -35.99 -20.60 -12.61
C PRO A 2 -35.47 -21.46 -13.78
N VAL A 3 -34.16 -21.45 -13.99
CA VAL A 3 -33.47 -22.35 -14.90
C VAL A 3 -33.41 -23.73 -14.26
N ASP A 4 -33.66 -24.74 -15.08
CA ASP A 4 -33.81 -26.15 -14.74
C ASP A 4 -32.48 -26.75 -14.23
N ARG A 5 -32.54 -27.56 -13.17
CA ARG A 5 -31.40 -28.32 -12.59
C ARG A 5 -30.78 -29.33 -13.57
N ALA A 6 -31.37 -29.50 -14.75
CA ALA A 6 -30.97 -30.45 -15.79
C ALA A 6 -29.72 -30.05 -16.62
N ALA A 7 -29.19 -28.83 -16.48
CA ALA A 7 -28.01 -28.40 -17.24
C ALA A 7 -26.69 -29.06 -16.77
N SER A 8 -26.57 -29.45 -15.49
CA SER A 8 -25.35 -30.08 -14.96
C SER A 8 -25.17 -31.54 -15.40
N ASP A 9 -26.17 -32.15 -16.02
CA ASP A 9 -26.19 -33.59 -16.36
C ASP A 9 -25.60 -33.91 -17.75
N ARG A 10 -25.10 -32.92 -18.51
CA ARG A 10 -24.72 -33.10 -19.92
C ARG A 10 -23.24 -32.91 -20.28
N LEU A 11 -22.39 -32.49 -19.35
CA LEU A 11 -20.98 -32.87 -19.45
C LEU A 11 -20.90 -34.39 -19.30
N PRO A 12 -19.99 -35.11 -20.00
CA PRO A 12 -19.78 -36.53 -19.73
C PRO A 12 -19.59 -36.71 -18.22
N GLN A 13 -20.39 -37.58 -17.58
CA GLN A 13 -20.31 -37.76 -16.12
C GLN A 13 -18.85 -38.00 -15.71
N GLY A 14 -18.31 -37.11 -14.87
CA GLY A 14 -16.93 -37.14 -14.40
C GLY A 14 -15.93 -36.29 -15.18
N CYS A 15 -16.35 -35.51 -16.18
CA CYS A 15 -15.46 -34.60 -16.92
C CYS A 15 -15.14 -33.33 -16.12
N ARG A 16 -13.89 -32.87 -16.18
CA ARG A 16 -13.40 -31.66 -15.53
C ARG A 16 -12.88 -30.68 -16.57
N LEU A 17 -13.23 -29.41 -16.46
CA LEU A 17 -12.88 -28.39 -17.44
C LEU A 17 -11.57 -27.69 -17.03
N LEU A 18 -10.69 -27.43 -17.97
CA LEU A 18 -9.46 -26.66 -17.76
C LEU A 18 -9.44 -25.51 -18.78
N VAL A 19 -9.35 -24.26 -18.32
CA VAL A 19 -9.30 -23.07 -19.18
C VAL A 19 -7.88 -22.51 -19.19
N VAL A 20 -7.31 -22.27 -20.37
CA VAL A 20 -5.95 -21.79 -20.56
C VAL A 20 -5.94 -20.47 -21.35
N GLY A 21 -5.45 -19.39 -20.73
CA GLY A 21 -5.37 -18.05 -21.34
C GLY A 21 -3.93 -17.61 -21.68
N THR A 22 -3.75 -16.86 -22.76
CA THR A 22 -2.45 -16.32 -23.22
C THR A 22 -2.01 -15.05 -22.46
N PRO A 23 -0.69 -14.77 -22.33
CA PRO A 23 -0.21 -13.67 -21.49
C PRO A 23 -0.25 -12.31 -22.22
N GLY A 24 -0.83 -11.30 -21.55
CA GLY A 24 -0.86 -9.90 -22.00
C GLY A 24 -1.45 -8.94 -20.93
N ARG A 25 -1.42 -7.62 -21.15
CA ARG A 25 -2.04 -6.61 -20.25
C ARG A 25 -3.55 -6.83 -20.03
N GLU A 26 -4.20 -7.53 -20.96
CA GLU A 26 -5.58 -7.97 -20.81
C GLU A 26 -5.71 -9.15 -19.83
N SER A 27 -4.66 -9.93 -19.58
CA SER A 27 -4.66 -11.10 -18.68
C SER A 27 -4.92 -10.73 -17.21
N ALA A 28 -4.48 -9.57 -16.72
CA ALA A 28 -4.82 -9.12 -15.37
C ALA A 28 -6.30 -8.68 -15.25
N ARG A 29 -6.89 -8.20 -16.35
CA ARG A 29 -8.33 -7.89 -16.44
C ARG A 29 -9.15 -9.16 -16.66
N LEU A 30 -8.60 -10.14 -17.38
CA LEU A 30 -9.15 -11.47 -17.57
C LEU A 30 -9.12 -12.24 -16.26
N ASP A 31 -8.05 -12.16 -15.45
CA ASP A 31 -7.94 -12.78 -14.13
C ASP A 31 -9.00 -12.23 -13.16
N ALA A 32 -9.23 -10.91 -13.14
CA ALA A 32 -10.26 -10.30 -12.32
C ALA A 32 -11.68 -10.70 -12.77
N ARG A 33 -11.95 -10.69 -14.09
CA ARG A 33 -13.25 -11.11 -14.64
C ARG A 33 -13.50 -12.61 -14.57
N LEU A 34 -12.47 -13.44 -14.72
CA LEU A 34 -12.57 -14.89 -14.58
C LEU A 34 -12.79 -15.28 -13.14
N VAL A 35 -12.34 -14.47 -12.17
CA VAL A 35 -12.75 -14.61 -10.76
C VAL A 35 -14.22 -14.24 -10.57
N ASP A 36 -14.70 -13.15 -11.18
CA ASP A 36 -16.12 -12.77 -11.12
C ASP A 36 -17.04 -13.82 -11.82
N GLU A 37 -16.61 -14.35 -12.97
CA GLU A 37 -17.30 -15.44 -13.68
C GLU A 37 -17.17 -16.78 -12.94
N ALA A 38 -16.05 -17.01 -12.24
CA ALA A 38 -15.85 -18.18 -11.39
C ALA A 38 -16.80 -18.18 -10.20
N ASP A 39 -17.03 -17.03 -9.59
CA ASP A 39 -17.99 -16.87 -8.50
C ASP A 39 -19.43 -17.13 -9.01
N ALA A 40 -19.78 -16.64 -10.20
CA ALA A 40 -21.07 -16.94 -10.84
C ALA A 40 -21.24 -18.44 -11.16
N LEU A 41 -20.17 -19.12 -11.58
CA LEU A 41 -20.18 -20.57 -11.82
C LEU A 41 -20.24 -21.37 -10.49
N ALA A 42 -19.61 -20.88 -9.43
CA ALA A 42 -19.66 -21.48 -8.09
C ALA A 42 -21.07 -21.46 -7.50
N GLU A 43 -21.85 -20.41 -7.75
CA GLU A 43 -23.28 -20.33 -7.41
C GLU A 43 -24.13 -21.43 -8.08
N HIS A 44 -23.63 -22.03 -9.16
CA HIS A 44 -24.26 -23.13 -9.88
C HIS A 44 -23.68 -24.51 -9.57
N GLY A 45 -22.91 -24.64 -8.48
CA GLY A 45 -22.35 -25.92 -8.01
C GLY A 45 -21.09 -26.37 -8.75
N VAL A 46 -20.48 -25.48 -9.54
CA VAL A 46 -19.23 -25.73 -10.26
C VAL A 46 -18.06 -25.29 -9.39
N THR A 47 -17.13 -26.18 -9.06
CA THR A 47 -15.95 -25.80 -8.28
C THR A 47 -14.91 -25.17 -9.21
N VAL A 48 -14.64 -23.87 -9.07
CA VAL A 48 -13.64 -23.17 -9.90
C VAL A 48 -12.32 -22.99 -9.14
N LEU A 49 -11.22 -23.39 -9.76
CA LEU A 49 -9.86 -23.23 -9.22
C LEU A 49 -9.08 -22.27 -10.12
N ALA A 50 -9.01 -21.00 -9.72
CA ALA A 50 -8.16 -19.99 -10.39
C ALA A 50 -6.80 -19.91 -9.68
N ALA A 51 -5.70 -20.14 -10.42
CA ALA A 51 -4.36 -20.04 -9.86
C ALA A 51 -3.50 -19.03 -10.64
N GLY A 52 -3.19 -17.90 -10.00
CA GLY A 52 -2.26 -16.91 -10.55
C GLY A 52 -0.80 -17.41 -10.55
N THR A 53 0.02 -16.81 -11.42
CA THR A 53 1.42 -17.20 -11.74
C THR A 53 2.33 -17.45 -10.53
N ARG A 54 2.14 -16.74 -9.41
CA ARG A 54 2.96 -16.93 -8.20
C ARG A 54 2.52 -18.13 -7.35
N SER A 55 1.24 -18.46 -7.36
CA SER A 55 0.70 -19.56 -6.55
C SER A 55 1.01 -20.92 -7.18
N VAL A 56 1.00 -21.02 -8.51
CA VAL A 56 1.33 -22.29 -9.21
C VAL A 56 2.81 -22.63 -9.06
N ARG A 57 3.72 -21.66 -9.23
CA ARG A 57 5.15 -21.92 -9.06
C ARG A 57 5.53 -22.19 -7.60
N ALA A 58 4.92 -21.50 -6.64
CA ALA A 58 5.08 -21.82 -5.22
C ALA A 58 4.51 -23.20 -4.86
N ALA A 59 3.38 -23.61 -5.46
CA ALA A 59 2.79 -24.93 -5.25
C ALA A 59 3.59 -26.06 -5.92
N LEU A 60 4.19 -25.81 -7.10
CA LEU A 60 5.08 -26.75 -7.78
C LEU A 60 6.46 -26.84 -7.09
N ASP A 61 6.99 -25.72 -6.60
CA ASP A 61 8.25 -25.67 -5.85
C ASP A 61 8.10 -26.26 -4.42
N ALA A 62 6.87 -26.34 -3.88
CA ALA A 62 6.53 -26.93 -2.58
C ALA A 62 6.04 -28.40 -2.64
N ALA A 63 6.28 -29.09 -3.75
CA ALA A 63 5.71 -30.42 -4.01
C ALA A 63 6.26 -31.55 -3.09
N ALA A 64 5.55 -31.79 -1.98
CA ALA A 64 5.27 -33.12 -1.43
C ALA A 64 3.97 -33.13 -0.60
N ASP A 65 3.73 -32.09 0.21
CA ASP A 65 2.66 -32.10 1.21
C ASP A 65 1.36 -31.39 0.74
N GLU A 66 1.45 -30.34 -0.08
CA GLU A 66 0.27 -29.59 -0.55
C GLU A 66 -0.40 -30.18 -1.79
N ALA A 67 0.30 -30.97 -2.60
CA ALA A 67 -0.33 -31.75 -3.68
C ALA A 67 -1.33 -32.77 -3.12
N HIS A 68 -1.11 -33.27 -1.89
CA HIS A 68 -2.07 -34.12 -1.20
C HIS A 68 -3.30 -33.34 -0.72
N ALA A 69 -3.12 -32.10 -0.28
CA ALA A 69 -4.22 -31.22 0.12
C ALA A 69 -5.07 -30.77 -1.07
N LEU A 70 -4.43 -30.42 -2.20
CA LEU A 70 -5.11 -30.11 -3.45
C LEU A 70 -5.80 -31.34 -4.03
N ALA A 71 -5.15 -32.51 -4.04
CA ALA A 71 -5.77 -33.78 -4.44
C ALA A 71 -6.91 -34.22 -3.49
N GLN A 72 -6.82 -33.92 -2.18
CA GLN A 72 -7.93 -34.11 -1.24
C GLN A 72 -9.09 -33.17 -1.54
N ALA A 73 -8.83 -31.89 -1.81
CA ALA A 73 -9.86 -30.93 -2.22
C ALA A 73 -10.50 -31.33 -3.56
N LEU A 74 -9.71 -31.81 -4.51
CA LEU A 74 -10.15 -32.28 -5.82
C LEU A 74 -10.85 -33.64 -5.81
N SER A 75 -10.56 -34.51 -4.85
CA SER A 75 -11.25 -35.81 -4.69
C SER A 75 -12.54 -35.69 -3.86
N THR A 76 -12.70 -34.60 -3.12
CA THR A 76 -13.94 -34.27 -2.38
C THR A 76 -14.91 -33.40 -3.17
N ALA A 77 -14.43 -32.71 -4.22
CA ALA A 77 -15.29 -32.01 -5.17
C ALA A 77 -16.08 -33.02 -6.03
N GLY A 78 -17.41 -32.86 -6.08
CA GLY A 78 -18.30 -33.64 -6.94
C GLY A 78 -18.10 -33.35 -8.43
N THR A 79 -18.97 -33.89 -9.27
CA THR A 79 -18.98 -33.64 -10.72
C THR A 79 -19.07 -32.14 -11.01
N GLY A 80 -18.10 -31.58 -11.75
CA GLY A 80 -18.10 -30.18 -12.19
C GLY A 80 -16.95 -29.32 -11.66
N THR A 81 -15.69 -29.73 -11.83
CA THR A 81 -14.53 -28.88 -11.50
C THR A 81 -14.05 -28.15 -12.75
N VAL A 82 -13.88 -26.82 -12.66
CA VAL A 82 -13.24 -25.98 -13.67
C VAL A 82 -11.91 -25.47 -13.08
N ALA A 83 -10.78 -25.70 -13.73
CA ALA A 83 -9.50 -25.10 -13.33
C ALA A 83 -9.10 -24.07 -14.39
N VAL A 84 -8.55 -22.93 -13.97
CA VAL A 84 -8.10 -21.86 -14.87
C VAL A 84 -6.61 -21.64 -14.65
N LEU A 85 -5.81 -21.84 -15.70
CA LEU A 85 -4.35 -21.76 -15.67
C LEU A 85 -3.83 -20.82 -16.76
N SER A 86 -2.85 -19.99 -16.43
CA SER A 86 -2.19 -19.14 -17.45
C SER A 86 -1.19 -19.95 -18.29
N ASP A 87 -1.04 -19.59 -19.56
CA ASP A 87 -0.08 -20.18 -20.50
C ASP A 87 1.38 -20.13 -19.97
N GLU A 88 1.74 -19.07 -19.23
CA GLU A 88 3.06 -18.93 -18.60
C GLU A 88 3.29 -19.93 -17.44
N SER A 89 2.22 -20.31 -16.72
CA SER A 89 2.29 -21.31 -15.65
C SER A 89 2.45 -22.73 -16.21
N LEU A 90 1.94 -22.96 -17.41
CA LEU A 90 1.99 -24.26 -18.09
C LEU A 90 3.25 -24.42 -18.94
N ALA A 91 3.77 -23.34 -19.53
CA ALA A 91 5.06 -23.35 -20.25
C ALA A 91 6.25 -23.73 -19.34
N ALA A 92 6.09 -23.59 -18.02
CA ALA A 92 7.06 -24.01 -17.02
C ALA A 92 6.92 -25.49 -16.61
N ALA A 93 5.80 -26.14 -16.94
CA ALA A 93 5.54 -27.54 -16.62
C ALA A 93 6.06 -28.47 -17.72
N THR A 94 6.62 -29.60 -17.33
CA THR A 94 7.07 -30.63 -18.26
C THR A 94 5.88 -31.39 -18.86
N PRO A 95 6.00 -31.91 -20.09
CA PRO A 95 4.94 -32.75 -20.69
C PRO A 95 4.52 -33.93 -19.81
N ALA A 96 5.43 -34.48 -19.01
CA ALA A 96 5.13 -35.54 -18.05
C ALA A 96 4.21 -35.07 -16.92
N GLU A 97 4.43 -33.86 -16.37
CA GLU A 97 3.57 -33.26 -15.35
C GLU A 97 2.17 -32.95 -15.90
N LEU A 98 2.09 -32.45 -17.13
CA LEU A 98 0.82 -32.13 -17.79
C LEU A 98 0.02 -33.38 -18.18
N SER A 99 0.68 -34.44 -18.66
CA SER A 99 0.03 -35.72 -18.98
C SER A 99 -0.54 -36.44 -17.75
N GLY A 100 -0.07 -36.09 -16.55
CA GLY A 100 -0.57 -36.61 -15.28
C GLY A 100 -1.86 -35.94 -14.78
N LEU A 101 -2.27 -34.83 -15.39
CA LEU A 101 -3.42 -34.04 -14.93
C LEU A 101 -4.74 -34.82 -14.89
N PRO A 102 -5.11 -35.66 -15.87
CA PRO A 102 -6.34 -36.46 -15.77
C PRO A 102 -6.33 -37.43 -14.58
N THR A 103 -5.16 -37.98 -14.25
CA THR A 103 -4.98 -38.84 -13.07
C THR A 103 -5.07 -38.02 -11.78
N LEU A 104 -4.44 -36.85 -11.73
CA LEU A 104 -4.46 -35.94 -10.57
C LEU A 104 -5.85 -35.38 -10.31
N LEU A 105 -6.57 -35.06 -11.38
CA LEU A 105 -7.93 -34.60 -11.38
C LEU A 105 -8.93 -35.77 -11.37
N GLY A 106 -8.52 -37.02 -11.22
CA GLY A 106 -9.43 -38.15 -11.02
C GLY A 106 -10.51 -38.35 -12.11
N GLY A 107 -10.23 -37.98 -13.37
CA GLY A 107 -11.19 -38.07 -14.47
C GLY A 107 -10.71 -37.45 -15.79
N PRO A 108 -11.47 -37.63 -16.89
CA PRO A 108 -11.16 -36.98 -18.16
C PRO A 108 -11.21 -35.45 -18.03
N VAL A 109 -10.29 -34.78 -18.72
CA VAL A 109 -10.13 -33.32 -18.69
C VAL A 109 -10.44 -32.75 -20.07
N HIS A 110 -11.33 -31.77 -20.13
CA HIS A 110 -11.60 -31.00 -21.34
C HIS A 110 -10.89 -29.65 -21.25
N VAL A 111 -10.09 -29.29 -22.24
CA VAL A 111 -9.23 -28.10 -22.23
C VAL A 111 -9.77 -27.05 -23.20
N VAL A 112 -10.03 -25.84 -22.73
CA VAL A 112 -10.40 -24.68 -23.54
C VAL A 112 -9.20 -23.75 -23.61
N VAL A 113 -8.70 -23.46 -24.82
CA VAL A 113 -7.47 -22.68 -25.02
C VAL A 113 -7.79 -21.42 -25.81
N ASP A 114 -7.43 -20.26 -25.29
CA ASP A 114 -7.46 -18.99 -26.05
C ASP A 114 -6.15 -18.83 -26.84
N GLY A 115 -6.11 -19.38 -28.06
CA GLY A 115 -4.90 -19.41 -28.88
C GLY A 115 -4.74 -20.68 -29.73
N ALA A 116 -3.50 -21.06 -30.03
CA ALA A 116 -3.18 -22.19 -30.90
C ALA A 116 -3.46 -23.54 -30.20
N PRO A 117 -4.35 -24.42 -30.72
CA PRO A 117 -4.71 -25.69 -30.08
C PRO A 117 -3.64 -26.78 -30.23
N ASP A 118 -2.78 -26.70 -31.25
CA ASP A 118 -1.89 -27.80 -31.66
C ASP A 118 -1.06 -28.43 -30.52
N PRO A 119 -0.40 -27.66 -29.62
CA PRO A 119 0.39 -28.24 -28.53
C PRO A 119 -0.48 -29.01 -27.52
N TRP A 120 -1.75 -28.61 -27.39
CA TRP A 120 -2.70 -29.16 -26.43
C TRP A 120 -3.41 -30.38 -27.00
N VAL A 121 -3.73 -30.35 -28.29
CA VAL A 121 -4.29 -31.50 -29.02
C VAL A 121 -3.33 -32.68 -29.00
N ASP A 122 -2.02 -32.43 -29.08
CA ASP A 122 -0.99 -33.47 -28.95
C ASP A 122 -0.94 -34.08 -27.53
N LEU A 123 -1.28 -33.32 -26.50
CA LEU A 123 -1.22 -33.74 -25.09
C LEU A 123 -2.51 -34.42 -24.60
N PHE A 124 -3.68 -33.90 -24.98
CA PHE A 124 -4.99 -34.34 -24.47
C PHE A 124 -5.87 -35.04 -25.51
N GLY A 125 -5.49 -34.97 -26.79
CA GLY A 125 -6.28 -35.47 -27.91
C GLY A 125 -7.24 -34.41 -28.48
N PRO A 126 -7.59 -34.52 -29.77
CA PRO A 126 -8.39 -33.50 -30.46
C PRO A 126 -9.82 -33.35 -29.92
N ASP A 127 -10.38 -34.43 -29.36
CA ASP A 127 -11.74 -34.43 -28.81
C ASP A 127 -11.82 -33.79 -27.41
N ALA A 128 -10.67 -33.60 -26.77
CA ALA A 128 -10.55 -33.05 -25.42
C ALA A 128 -10.07 -31.59 -25.41
N VAL A 129 -9.88 -30.96 -26.58
CA VAL A 129 -9.35 -29.60 -26.70
C VAL A 129 -10.27 -28.75 -27.58
N THR A 130 -10.63 -27.57 -27.09
CA THR A 130 -11.39 -26.56 -27.83
C THR A 130 -10.61 -25.26 -27.88
N ALA A 131 -10.22 -24.83 -29.07
CA ALA A 131 -9.59 -23.52 -29.25
C ALA A 131 -10.64 -22.43 -29.45
N VAL A 132 -10.48 -21.33 -28.70
CA VAL A 132 -11.15 -20.06 -28.92
C VAL A 132 -10.19 -19.18 -29.73
N GLY A 133 -10.63 -18.71 -30.91
CA GLY A 133 -9.74 -18.04 -31.87
C GLY A 133 -9.27 -16.64 -31.43
N PRO A 134 -8.11 -16.16 -31.93
CA PRO A 134 -7.44 -14.92 -31.47
C PRO A 134 -8.13 -13.61 -31.87
N THR A 135 -9.34 -13.68 -32.43
CA THR A 135 -10.12 -12.49 -32.82
C THR A 135 -11.46 -12.53 -32.12
N HIS A 136 -11.49 -11.97 -30.92
CA HIS A 136 -12.55 -11.18 -30.27
C HIS A 136 -12.18 -11.15 -28.78
N GLY A 137 -12.33 -10.01 -28.10
CA GLY A 137 -12.05 -9.93 -26.65
C GLY A 137 -12.95 -10.86 -25.81
N SER A 138 -13.07 -10.57 -24.50
CA SER A 138 -13.92 -11.25 -23.51
C SER A 138 -15.16 -12.03 -24.02
N PRO A 139 -16.00 -11.53 -24.96
CA PRO A 139 -17.20 -12.24 -25.39
C PRO A 139 -17.00 -13.66 -25.96
N GLY A 140 -15.83 -13.95 -26.55
CA GLY A 140 -15.59 -15.26 -27.20
C GLY A 140 -15.46 -16.40 -26.18
N LEU A 141 -14.71 -16.17 -25.10
CA LEU A 141 -14.49 -17.17 -24.05
C LEU A 141 -15.78 -17.40 -23.25
N SER A 142 -16.47 -16.33 -22.85
CA SER A 142 -17.73 -16.45 -22.10
C SER A 142 -18.82 -17.13 -22.93
N ALA A 143 -18.90 -16.88 -24.24
CA ALA A 143 -19.85 -17.57 -25.12
C ALA A 143 -19.52 -19.05 -25.32
N GLU A 144 -18.23 -19.40 -25.37
CA GLU A 144 -17.80 -20.80 -25.49
C GLU A 144 -17.99 -21.57 -24.19
N LEU A 145 -17.71 -20.95 -23.04
CA LEU A 145 -18.05 -21.50 -21.73
C LEU A 145 -19.56 -21.65 -21.57
N ALA A 146 -20.34 -20.65 -22.00
CA ALA A 146 -21.80 -20.76 -22.03
C ALA A 146 -22.26 -21.93 -22.90
N ARG A 147 -21.66 -22.11 -24.08
CA ARG A 147 -21.97 -23.23 -24.99
C ARG A 147 -21.61 -24.58 -24.40
N LEU A 148 -20.44 -24.71 -23.78
CA LEU A 148 -19.95 -25.95 -23.16
C LEU A 148 -20.75 -26.33 -21.91
N LEU A 149 -21.28 -25.33 -21.21
CA LEU A 149 -22.09 -25.49 -20.00
C LEU A 149 -23.61 -25.39 -20.26
N ASP A 150 -24.02 -25.22 -21.53
CA ASP A 150 -25.40 -25.00 -21.98
C ASP A 150 -26.13 -23.88 -21.20
N LEU A 151 -25.39 -22.82 -20.84
CA LEU A 151 -25.89 -21.64 -20.14
C LEU A 151 -26.45 -20.60 -21.13
N PRO A 152 -27.54 -19.88 -20.79
CA PRO A 152 -27.99 -18.75 -21.60
C PRO A 152 -26.90 -17.67 -21.62
N THR A 153 -26.44 -17.29 -22.82
CA THR A 153 -25.32 -16.33 -23.00
C THR A 153 -25.58 -14.97 -22.32
N GLU A 154 -26.86 -14.64 -22.11
CA GLU A 154 -27.35 -13.42 -21.47
C GLU A 154 -27.03 -13.36 -19.96
N GLN A 155 -26.72 -14.50 -19.31
CA GLN A 155 -26.47 -14.61 -17.87
C GLN A 155 -24.99 -14.42 -17.49
N LEU A 156 -24.07 -14.48 -18.45
CA LEU A 156 -22.63 -14.30 -18.22
C LEU A 156 -22.11 -12.92 -18.65
N VAL A 157 -22.99 -12.06 -19.18
CA VAL A 157 -22.66 -10.66 -19.51
C VAL A 157 -23.21 -9.77 -18.39
N PRO A 158 -22.38 -8.95 -17.70
CA PRO A 158 -22.89 -8.10 -16.63
C PRO A 158 -23.92 -7.11 -17.19
N PRO A 159 -25.03 -6.84 -16.48
CA PRO A 159 -26.09 -5.97 -16.99
C PRO A 159 -25.54 -4.56 -17.19
N ALA A 160 -25.79 -3.98 -18.36
CA ALA A 160 -25.60 -2.57 -18.58
C ALA A 160 -26.62 -1.80 -17.73
N GLY A 161 -26.12 -1.11 -16.71
CA GLY A 161 -26.77 -0.09 -15.87
C GLY A 161 -28.30 -0.06 -15.83
N ASP A 162 -28.88 -0.59 -14.76
CA ASP A 162 -29.73 0.16 -13.82
C ASP A 162 -30.15 -0.79 -12.67
N ALA A 163 -30.16 -0.28 -11.43
CA ALA A 163 -30.32 -1.07 -10.21
C ALA A 163 -31.67 -1.82 -10.11
N PRO A 164 -31.71 -3.01 -9.46
CA PRO A 164 -32.71 -3.23 -8.41
C PRO A 164 -32.31 -4.15 -7.23
N GLU A 165 -32.99 -3.87 -6.10
CA GLU A 165 -33.38 -4.62 -4.87
C GLU A 165 -32.48 -5.69 -4.19
N PRO A 166 -32.46 -5.76 -2.83
CA PRO A 166 -31.60 -6.69 -2.08
C PRO A 166 -32.23 -8.08 -1.94
N PRO A 167 -31.43 -9.17 -1.89
CA PRO A 167 -31.94 -10.51 -1.61
C PRO A 167 -32.08 -10.78 -0.10
N VAL A 168 -33.07 -11.61 0.21
CA VAL A 168 -33.37 -12.19 1.53
C VAL A 168 -32.27 -13.17 1.94
N LEU A 169 -31.71 -13.01 3.14
CA LEU A 169 -30.71 -13.91 3.72
C LEU A 169 -31.40 -15.07 4.47
N GLU A 170 -31.23 -16.31 3.99
CA GLU A 170 -31.49 -17.52 4.77
C GLU A 170 -30.17 -18.25 5.11
N GLY A 171 -29.91 -18.39 6.42
CA GLY A 171 -29.28 -19.57 7.04
C GLY A 171 -27.76 -19.75 6.97
N VAL A 172 -27.03 -19.30 8.01
CA VAL A 172 -25.69 -19.84 8.33
C VAL A 172 -25.54 -20.10 9.83
N TRP A 173 -25.10 -21.30 10.20
CA TRP A 173 -24.81 -21.74 11.57
C TRP A 173 -23.36 -21.40 11.95
N TRP A 174 -23.10 -20.86 13.15
CA TRP A 174 -21.74 -20.67 13.68
C TRP A 174 -21.55 -21.16 15.11
N ARG A 175 -20.38 -21.76 15.34
CA ARG A 175 -19.89 -22.29 16.63
C ARG A 175 -19.24 -21.17 17.44
N ARG A 176 -19.57 -21.12 18.73
CA ARG A 176 -19.19 -20.10 19.72
C ARG A 176 -17.71 -20.21 20.11
N ALA A 177 -16.93 -19.14 19.94
CA ALA A 177 -15.66 -18.92 20.62
C ALA A 177 -15.69 -17.56 21.34
N GLN A 178 -15.20 -17.52 22.57
CA GLN A 178 -15.32 -16.40 23.50
C GLN A 178 -14.27 -15.31 23.22
N GLU A 179 -14.64 -14.27 22.47
CA GLU A 179 -13.90 -13.00 22.37
C GLU A 179 -14.89 -11.82 22.22
N PRO A 180 -14.50 -10.57 22.58
CA PRO A 180 -15.41 -9.43 22.55
C PRO A 180 -15.80 -9.09 21.11
N VAL A 181 -17.11 -9.01 20.91
CA VAL A 181 -17.80 -8.84 19.63
C VAL A 181 -17.63 -7.40 19.11
N PRO A 182 -17.20 -7.17 17.84
CA PRO A 182 -17.03 -5.82 17.29
C PRO A 182 -18.37 -5.08 17.13
N ALA A 183 -18.33 -3.74 17.17
CA ALA A 183 -19.51 -2.85 17.14
C ALA A 183 -20.59 -3.14 16.06
N PRO A 184 -20.27 -3.62 14.84
CA PRO A 184 -21.27 -3.99 13.85
C PRO A 184 -22.18 -5.15 14.29
N LEU A 185 -21.69 -6.05 15.15
CA LEU A 185 -22.45 -7.20 15.65
C LEU A 185 -23.33 -6.84 16.87
N GLN A 186 -22.95 -5.84 17.67
CA GLN A 186 -23.81 -5.29 18.73
C GLN A 186 -25.09 -4.66 18.14
N LEU A 187 -24.98 -4.09 16.94
CA LEU A 187 -26.09 -3.51 16.18
C LEU A 187 -27.07 -4.60 15.71
N THR A 188 -26.53 -5.73 15.23
CA THR A 188 -27.33 -6.90 14.82
C THR A 188 -28.07 -7.51 16.01
N GLU A 189 -27.43 -7.61 17.17
CA GLU A 189 -28.09 -8.08 18.41
C GLU A 189 -29.19 -7.12 18.86
N ALA A 190 -28.95 -5.80 18.85
CA ALA A 190 -29.97 -4.81 19.21
C ALA A 190 -31.18 -4.81 18.25
N LEU A 191 -30.95 -5.03 16.95
CA LEU A 191 -32.02 -5.16 15.95
C LEU A 191 -32.82 -6.46 16.13
N LEU A 192 -32.15 -7.57 16.46
CA LEU A 192 -32.79 -8.86 16.75
C LEU A 192 -33.59 -8.82 18.06
N ASP A 193 -33.07 -8.16 19.09
CA ASP A 193 -33.78 -7.96 20.36
C ASP A 193 -34.99 -7.04 20.21
N ALA A 194 -34.90 -6.00 19.38
CA ALA A 194 -36.02 -5.12 19.05
C ALA A 194 -37.12 -5.86 18.26
N ALA A 195 -36.73 -6.70 17.30
CA ALA A 195 -37.64 -7.55 16.53
C ALA A 195 -38.31 -8.62 17.42
N ALA A 196 -37.55 -9.27 18.30
CA ALA A 196 -38.06 -10.23 19.27
C ALA A 196 -39.04 -9.58 20.26
N GLY A 197 -38.70 -8.40 20.79
CA GLY A 197 -39.59 -7.65 21.68
C GLY A 197 -40.87 -7.15 20.99
N ALA A 198 -40.85 -6.87 19.69
CA ALA A 198 -42.05 -6.54 18.92
C ALA A 198 -42.96 -7.77 18.72
N LEU A 199 -42.37 -8.95 18.46
CA LEU A 199 -43.09 -10.22 18.34
C LEU A 199 -43.71 -10.68 19.67
N ASP A 200 -42.98 -10.56 20.78
CA ASP A 200 -43.48 -10.92 22.12
C ASP A 200 -44.63 -10.02 22.58
N ARG A 201 -44.60 -8.72 22.24
CA ARG A 201 -45.70 -7.79 22.52
C ARG A 201 -46.95 -8.04 21.67
N GLY A 202 -46.78 -8.61 20.48
CA GLY A 202 -47.89 -9.10 19.65
C GLY A 202 -48.49 -10.40 20.18
N ALA A 203 -47.68 -11.26 20.81
CA ALA A 203 -48.11 -12.55 21.36
C ALA A 203 -48.80 -12.46 22.74
N ALA A 204 -48.62 -11.37 23.48
CA ALA A 204 -49.26 -11.15 24.79
C ALA A 204 -50.70 -10.59 24.70
N GLY A 205 -51.25 -10.42 23.49
CA GLY A 205 -52.65 -10.08 23.26
C GLY A 205 -53.57 -11.29 23.36
N ASP A 206 -54.65 -11.13 24.12
CA ASP A 206 -55.62 -12.14 24.56
C ASP A 206 -56.00 -13.20 23.49
N ALA A 207 -56.10 -14.46 23.93
CA ALA A 207 -56.36 -15.63 23.09
C ALA A 207 -57.77 -15.60 22.47
N GLY A 208 -57.91 -14.92 21.33
CA GLY A 208 -59.17 -14.78 20.62
C GLY A 208 -58.97 -14.53 19.13
N THR A 209 -58.91 -15.61 18.35
CA THR A 209 -58.87 -15.68 16.87
C THR A 209 -57.67 -15.00 16.16
N PRO A 210 -57.06 -15.64 15.15
CA PRO A 210 -55.95 -15.06 14.39
C PRO A 210 -56.51 -13.98 13.44
N SER A 211 -56.73 -12.78 13.99
CA SER A 211 -56.91 -11.57 13.19
C SER A 211 -55.54 -11.08 12.76
N GLU A 212 -55.39 -10.83 11.47
CA GLU A 212 -54.21 -10.23 10.82
C GLU A 212 -53.61 -9.14 11.70
N VAL A 213 -52.42 -9.40 12.24
CA VAL A 213 -51.59 -8.34 12.84
C VAL A 213 -51.21 -7.42 11.69
N PRO A 214 -51.49 -6.10 11.75
CA PRO A 214 -51.15 -5.19 10.67
C PRO A 214 -49.62 -5.12 10.55
N LEU A 215 -49.08 -5.82 9.55
CA LEU A 215 -47.65 -5.87 9.23
C LEU A 215 -47.07 -4.46 8.97
N ASP A 216 -47.93 -3.51 8.59
CA ASP A 216 -47.56 -2.14 8.24
C ASP A 216 -46.87 -1.40 9.41
N GLY A 217 -47.35 -1.58 10.66
CA GLY A 217 -46.75 -0.89 11.82
C GLY A 217 -45.40 -1.44 12.25
N ALA A 218 -45.16 -2.74 12.05
CA ALA A 218 -43.88 -3.38 12.37
C ALA A 218 -42.83 -3.08 11.29
N ALA A 219 -43.23 -3.03 10.02
CA ALA A 219 -42.37 -2.64 8.91
C ALA A 219 -41.90 -1.18 9.04
N ASP A 220 -42.80 -0.25 9.40
CA ASP A 220 -42.44 1.16 9.62
C ASP A 220 -41.48 1.36 10.81
N ALA A 221 -41.68 0.61 11.89
CA ALA A 221 -40.80 0.65 13.06
C ALA A 221 -39.41 0.07 12.77
N LEU A 222 -39.33 -1.05 12.03
CA LEU A 222 -38.06 -1.64 11.57
C LEU A 222 -37.35 -0.72 10.58
N TYR A 223 -38.08 -0.08 9.67
CA TYR A 223 -37.52 0.86 8.71
C TYR A 223 -36.99 2.14 9.39
N ALA A 224 -37.70 2.65 10.40
CA ALA A 224 -37.24 3.78 11.21
C ALA A 224 -36.02 3.44 12.06
N ALA A 225 -35.97 2.25 12.67
CA ALA A 225 -34.82 1.75 13.41
C ALA A 225 -33.60 1.54 12.49
N PHE A 226 -33.81 0.96 11.31
CA PHE A 226 -32.76 0.81 10.30
C PHE A 226 -32.23 2.16 9.81
N ARG A 227 -33.11 3.13 9.54
CA ARG A 227 -32.70 4.50 9.18
C ARG A 227 -31.88 5.15 10.28
N THR A 228 -32.31 5.03 11.53
CA THR A 228 -31.61 5.61 12.69
C THR A 228 -30.24 4.96 12.86
N ALA A 229 -30.15 3.64 12.80
CA ALA A 229 -28.90 2.89 12.85
C ALA A 229 -27.97 3.23 11.68
N ARG A 230 -28.50 3.38 10.47
CA ARG A 230 -27.74 3.81 9.29
C ARG A 230 -27.21 5.23 9.46
N ASP A 231 -28.03 6.15 9.96
CA ASP A 231 -27.66 7.54 10.19
C ASP A 231 -26.64 7.66 11.35
N GLU A 232 -26.71 6.79 12.36
CA GLU A 232 -25.73 6.66 13.46
C GLU A 232 -24.41 6.05 13.00
N VAL A 233 -24.41 5.00 12.17
CA VAL A 233 -23.21 4.42 11.54
C VAL A 233 -22.58 5.43 10.57
N ALA A 234 -23.39 6.16 9.82
CA ALA A 234 -22.94 7.24 8.95
C ALA A 234 -22.38 8.44 9.74
N ALA A 235 -22.89 8.70 10.94
CA ALA A 235 -22.34 9.71 11.85
C ALA A 235 -21.04 9.22 12.53
N ALA A 236 -20.98 7.94 12.88
CA ALA A 236 -19.81 7.30 13.50
C ALA A 236 -18.64 7.12 12.52
N GLY A 237 -18.89 7.09 11.21
CA GLY A 237 -17.85 7.02 10.17
C GLY A 237 -17.28 8.37 9.72
N ARG A 238 -17.81 9.51 10.21
CA ARG A 238 -17.35 10.83 9.79
C ARG A 238 -16.14 11.31 10.62
N PRO A 239 -15.24 12.10 10.02
CA PRO A 239 -14.13 12.68 10.75
C PRO A 239 -14.62 13.66 11.82
N VAL A 240 -13.92 13.66 12.94
CA VAL A 240 -14.12 14.67 13.99
C VAL A 240 -13.31 15.90 13.59
N ARG A 241 -13.98 16.90 13.02
CA ARG A 241 -13.35 18.19 12.70
C ARG A 241 -12.99 18.93 13.98
N ARG A 242 -11.76 19.40 14.07
CA ARG A 242 -11.22 20.17 15.20
C ARG A 242 -10.44 21.37 14.70
N THR A 243 -10.48 22.45 15.47
CA THR A 243 -9.46 23.51 15.36
C THR A 243 -8.23 23.15 16.21
N VAL A 244 -7.09 23.80 15.97
CA VAL A 244 -5.87 23.58 16.78
C VAL A 244 -6.15 23.84 18.26
N ASP A 245 -6.94 24.87 18.60
CA ASP A 245 -7.23 25.25 19.99
C ASP A 245 -8.06 24.22 20.75
N GLU A 246 -8.91 23.48 20.04
CA GLU A 246 -9.74 22.43 20.60
C GLU A 246 -8.97 21.14 20.92
N LEU A 247 -7.75 20.99 20.39
CA LEU A 247 -6.89 19.88 20.73
C LEU A 247 -6.43 20.01 22.18
N ARG A 248 -6.39 18.86 22.87
CA ARG A 248 -5.84 18.75 24.21
C ARG A 248 -4.41 18.19 24.13
N PRO A 249 -3.50 18.63 25.00
CA PRO A 249 -2.22 17.97 25.16
C PRO A 249 -2.39 16.47 25.42
N LEU A 250 -1.52 15.67 24.82
CA LEU A 250 -1.52 14.23 25.00
C LEU A 250 -1.08 13.88 26.43
N PRO A 251 -1.52 12.72 26.96
CA PRO A 251 -1.00 12.21 28.21
C PRO A 251 0.51 12.07 28.17
N VAL A 252 1.16 12.41 29.28
CA VAL A 252 2.61 12.26 29.43
C VAL A 252 3.01 10.78 29.24
N GLY A 253 4.15 10.54 28.60
CA GLY A 253 4.61 9.20 28.21
C GLY A 253 4.05 8.70 26.87
N THR A 254 3.12 9.42 26.26
CA THR A 254 2.68 9.14 24.87
C THR A 254 3.83 9.42 23.90
N THR A 255 4.05 8.51 22.94
CA THR A 255 4.90 8.76 21.78
C THR A 255 4.06 9.42 20.69
N LEU A 256 4.49 10.60 20.26
CA LEU A 256 3.92 11.34 19.14
C LEU A 256 4.70 11.00 17.87
N LEU A 257 4.05 10.35 16.92
CA LEU A 257 4.64 9.97 15.64
C LEU A 257 4.10 10.86 14.52
N HIS A 258 4.93 11.74 14.00
CA HIS A 258 4.64 12.52 12.80
C HIS A 258 5.06 11.76 11.54
N VAL A 259 4.09 11.60 10.64
CA VAL A 259 4.23 10.95 9.34
C VAL A 259 3.85 11.98 8.28
N GLY A 260 4.86 12.73 7.82
CA GLY A 260 4.67 13.72 6.76
C GLY A 260 4.72 13.08 5.38
N LEU A 261 3.89 13.53 4.44
CA LEU A 261 4.11 13.22 3.03
C LEU A 261 5.46 13.79 2.58
N PRO A 262 6.24 13.08 1.75
CA PRO A 262 7.43 13.67 1.14
C PRO A 262 7.06 14.99 0.45
N ALA A 263 7.85 16.04 0.70
CA ALA A 263 7.61 17.40 0.21
C ALA A 263 6.39 18.16 0.82
N ALA A 264 5.80 17.66 1.91
CA ALA A 264 4.78 18.37 2.68
C ALA A 264 5.35 19.05 3.95
N GLY A 265 6.51 19.71 3.85
CA GLY A 265 7.04 20.53 4.95
C GLY A 265 7.67 19.77 6.13
N SER A 266 7.93 18.47 6.01
CA SER A 266 8.55 17.62 7.05
C SER A 266 9.87 18.19 7.61
N ASP A 267 10.66 18.87 6.76
CA ASP A 267 11.93 19.51 7.12
C ASP A 267 11.77 20.68 8.10
N VAL A 268 10.66 21.43 8.00
CA VAL A 268 10.32 22.50 8.96
C VAL A 268 10.01 21.86 10.30
N VAL A 269 9.15 20.84 10.31
CA VAL A 269 8.75 20.11 11.52
C VAL A 269 9.96 19.53 12.26
N GLN A 270 10.83 18.78 11.58
CA GLN A 270 12.01 18.17 12.21
C GLN A 270 13.00 19.20 12.77
N ARG A 271 13.24 20.31 12.06
CA ARG A 271 14.12 21.39 12.55
C ARG A 271 13.55 22.07 13.78
N SER A 272 12.24 22.29 13.79
CA SER A 272 11.52 22.87 14.93
C SER A 272 11.66 22.01 16.17
N TRP A 273 11.39 20.71 16.03
CA TRP A 273 11.53 19.77 17.15
C TRP A 273 12.93 19.74 17.73
N ARG A 274 13.95 19.78 16.87
CA ARG A 274 15.33 19.87 17.32
C ARG A 274 15.59 21.16 18.08
N ALA A 275 15.16 22.31 17.54
CA ALA A 275 15.31 23.60 18.20
C ALA A 275 14.63 23.60 19.58
N TRP A 276 13.38 23.16 19.65
CA TRP A 276 12.59 23.08 20.89
C TRP A 276 13.21 22.14 21.92
N SER A 277 13.68 20.97 21.49
CA SER A 277 14.34 20.01 22.38
C SER A 277 15.64 20.56 22.98
N THR A 278 16.30 21.51 22.31
CA THR A 278 17.53 22.15 22.83
C THR A 278 17.27 23.43 23.62
N ALA A 279 16.12 24.08 23.43
CA ALA A 279 15.85 25.42 23.94
C ALA A 279 15.45 25.50 25.42
N ALA A 280 15.46 24.37 26.15
CA ALA A 280 15.05 24.30 27.56
C ALA A 280 13.73 25.03 27.85
N LEU A 281 12.73 24.81 26.97
CA LEU A 281 11.43 25.48 27.06
C LEU A 281 10.78 25.18 28.43
N PRO A 282 10.49 26.20 29.26
CA PRO A 282 9.93 25.99 30.59
C PRO A 282 8.62 25.19 30.54
N GLY A 283 8.57 24.06 31.25
CA GLY A 283 7.41 23.18 31.28
C GLY A 283 7.28 22.21 30.09
N ALA A 284 8.17 22.28 29.10
CA ALA A 284 8.18 21.32 28.00
C ALA A 284 8.69 19.96 28.48
N ARG A 285 7.77 19.00 28.52
CA ARG A 285 8.07 17.58 28.77
C ARG A 285 8.16 16.84 27.45
N VAL A 286 9.03 17.30 26.55
CA VAL A 286 9.14 16.75 25.19
C VAL A 286 10.57 16.38 24.87
N ALA A 287 10.79 15.17 24.37
CA ALA A 287 12.07 14.71 23.85
C ALA A 287 11.97 14.49 22.34
N TYR A 288 12.90 15.09 21.60
CA TYR A 288 13.15 14.76 20.20
C TYR A 288 14.50 14.03 20.09
N PRO A 289 14.49 12.69 20.19
CA PRO A 289 15.69 11.89 20.41
C PRO A 289 16.51 11.71 19.14
N GLY A 290 17.84 11.71 19.28
CA GLY A 290 18.77 11.44 18.19
C GLY A 290 18.99 12.62 17.23
N ALA A 291 19.75 12.36 16.17
CA ALA A 291 19.96 13.31 15.08
C ALA A 291 18.89 13.12 13.99
N ARG A 292 18.74 14.07 13.07
CA ARG A 292 17.83 13.94 11.91
C ARG A 292 18.01 12.60 11.18
N ASP A 293 19.26 12.24 10.91
CA ASP A 293 19.63 11.00 10.22
C ASP A 293 19.14 9.74 10.99
N SER A 294 18.93 9.81 12.31
CA SER A 294 18.43 8.69 13.13
C SER A 294 16.97 8.34 12.80
N HIS A 295 16.12 9.33 12.50
CA HIS A 295 14.73 9.09 12.09
C HIS A 295 14.65 8.59 10.65
N ASP A 296 15.56 9.03 9.79
CA ASP A 296 15.68 8.50 8.42
C ASP A 296 16.14 7.04 8.42
N VAL A 297 17.05 6.66 9.33
CA VAL A 297 17.47 5.27 9.53
C VAL A 297 16.30 4.39 9.97
N LEU A 298 15.46 4.86 10.90
CA LEU A 298 14.23 4.14 11.30
C LEU A 298 13.36 3.81 10.08
N ALA A 299 13.06 4.81 9.25
CA ALA A 299 12.26 4.61 8.06
C ALA A 299 12.97 3.74 7.00
N ALA A 300 14.30 3.86 6.87
CA ALA A 300 15.08 3.01 5.97
C ALA A 300 15.03 1.53 6.38
N CYS A 301 15.22 1.22 7.67
CA CYS A 301 15.08 -0.14 8.19
C CYS A 301 13.67 -0.70 7.92
N LEU A 302 12.62 0.12 8.12
CA LEU A 302 11.24 -0.31 7.87
C LEU A 302 10.96 -0.63 6.40
N LEU A 303 11.45 0.23 5.50
CA LEU A 303 11.21 0.14 4.07
C LEU A 303 12.16 -0.82 3.34
N ALA A 304 13.18 -1.35 4.04
CA ALA A 304 14.16 -2.22 3.43
C ALA A 304 13.52 -3.43 2.74
N GLY A 305 14.14 -3.84 1.63
CA GLY A 305 13.69 -4.98 0.83
C GLY A 305 14.11 -6.31 1.42
N SER A 306 15.27 -6.34 2.08
CA SER A 306 15.82 -7.57 2.68
C SER A 306 15.25 -7.83 4.09
N PRO A 307 15.09 -9.09 4.50
CA PRO A 307 14.80 -9.44 5.90
C PRO A 307 15.88 -8.98 6.88
N GLU A 308 17.16 -9.05 6.50
CA GLU A 308 18.30 -8.72 7.35
C GLU A 308 18.31 -7.24 7.73
N GLU A 309 18.13 -6.33 6.76
CA GLU A 309 18.06 -4.89 7.03
C GLU A 309 16.81 -4.52 7.83
N ARG A 310 15.71 -5.26 7.68
CA ARG A 310 14.51 -5.07 8.50
C ARG A 310 14.69 -5.55 9.94
N ALA A 311 15.56 -6.53 10.18
CA ALA A 311 15.88 -7.00 11.53
C ALA A 311 16.59 -5.94 12.39
N GLU A 312 17.12 -4.88 11.76
CA GLU A 312 17.70 -3.72 12.44
C GLU A 312 16.66 -2.73 12.98
N LEU A 313 15.37 -2.89 12.63
CA LEU A 313 14.30 -1.98 13.05
C LEU A 313 14.21 -1.83 14.59
N PRO A 314 14.23 -2.91 15.41
CA PRO A 314 14.23 -2.78 16.86
C PRO A 314 15.43 -2.00 17.40
N ALA A 315 16.62 -2.18 16.81
CA ALA A 315 17.81 -1.43 17.19
C ALA A 315 17.69 0.06 16.81
N ALA A 316 17.09 0.37 15.67
CA ALA A 316 16.79 1.75 15.28
C ALA A 316 15.80 2.42 16.25
N ILE A 317 14.76 1.69 16.68
CA ILE A 317 13.80 2.17 17.68
C ILE A 317 14.49 2.37 19.03
N GLY A 318 15.30 1.43 19.51
CA GLY A 318 15.98 1.54 20.81
C GLY A 318 17.01 2.68 20.89
N ARG A 319 17.48 3.20 19.74
CA ARG A 319 18.30 4.42 19.69
C ARG A 319 17.49 5.71 19.84
N LEU A 320 16.19 5.66 19.53
CA LEU A 320 15.27 6.80 19.58
C LEU A 320 14.43 6.79 20.85
N LEU A 321 13.99 5.63 21.32
CA LEU A 321 13.20 5.51 22.55
C LEU A 321 14.11 4.99 23.68
N PRO A 322 14.28 5.74 24.78
CA PRO A 322 15.01 5.25 25.94
C PRO A 322 14.27 4.05 26.57
N PRO A 323 14.97 3.20 27.33
CA PRO A 323 14.34 2.10 28.05
C PRO A 323 13.23 2.61 28.99
N GLN A 324 12.10 1.89 29.05
CA GLN A 324 10.95 2.20 29.93
C GLN A 324 11.30 2.38 31.41
N GLU A 325 12.39 1.75 31.86
CA GLU A 325 12.83 1.76 33.26
C GLU A 325 13.43 3.10 33.68
N ALA A 326 13.73 4.01 32.74
CA ALA A 326 14.16 5.35 33.08
C ALA A 326 12.96 6.16 33.64
N GLU A 327 13.02 6.56 34.92
CA GLU A 327 11.98 7.38 35.56
C GLU A 327 11.66 8.66 34.76
N ASP A 328 12.67 9.24 34.10
CA ASP A 328 12.52 10.41 33.25
C ASP A 328 11.68 10.12 31.98
N ALA A 329 11.73 8.89 31.44
CA ALA A 329 11.01 8.51 30.23
C ALA A 329 9.48 8.44 30.46
N GLN A 330 9.06 8.12 31.68
CA GLN A 330 7.63 8.10 32.07
C GLN A 330 7.02 9.50 32.14
N HIS A 331 7.87 10.54 32.17
CA HIS A 331 7.46 11.92 32.37
C HIS A 331 7.61 12.79 31.12
N VAL A 332 7.94 12.21 29.97
CA VAL A 332 8.24 12.92 28.72
C VAL A 332 7.46 12.34 27.53
N THR A 333 6.90 13.22 26.70
CA THR A 333 6.35 12.89 25.38
C THR A 333 7.51 12.73 24.39
N HIS A 334 7.65 11.54 23.80
CA HIS A 334 8.67 11.28 22.79
C HIS A 334 8.14 11.65 21.42
N VAL A 335 8.92 12.36 20.61
CA VAL A 335 8.51 12.75 19.27
C VAL A 335 9.37 12.05 18.24
N LEU A 336 8.72 11.30 17.36
CA LEU A 336 9.33 10.69 16.18
C LEU A 336 8.77 11.35 14.93
N SER A 337 9.63 11.78 14.01
CA SER A 337 9.18 12.40 12.76
C SER A 337 9.98 11.88 11.57
N ALA A 338 9.33 11.18 10.63
CA ALA A 338 9.98 10.69 9.42
C ALA A 338 9.01 10.64 8.23
N GLU A 339 9.34 11.35 7.16
CA GLU A 339 8.48 11.46 5.96
C GLU A 339 8.33 10.12 5.22
N ARG A 340 9.41 9.32 5.20
CA ARG A 340 9.44 8.05 4.48
C ARG A 340 8.53 7.00 5.11
N LEU A 341 8.04 7.21 6.33
CA LEU A 341 7.04 6.32 6.92
C LEU A 341 5.72 6.34 6.14
N ALA A 342 5.43 7.40 5.39
CA ALA A 342 4.25 7.48 4.53
C ALA A 342 4.31 6.49 3.34
N LEU A 343 5.49 5.95 3.03
CA LEU A 343 5.70 4.95 1.97
C LEU A 343 5.50 3.51 2.46
N ALA A 344 5.27 3.31 3.75
CA ALA A 344 5.10 1.98 4.31
C ALA A 344 3.70 1.42 3.98
N ASP A 345 3.67 0.22 3.41
CA ASP A 345 2.43 -0.56 3.26
C ASP A 345 1.81 -0.94 4.61
N ALA A 346 0.55 -1.36 4.60
CA ALA A 346 -0.21 -1.72 5.80
C ALA A 346 0.51 -2.75 6.68
N ARG A 347 1.21 -3.72 6.08
CA ARG A 347 1.96 -4.76 6.82
C ARG A 347 3.16 -4.15 7.53
N ARG A 348 3.90 -3.26 6.86
CA ARG A 348 5.03 -2.53 7.45
C ARG A 348 4.57 -1.59 8.57
N VAL A 349 3.47 -0.86 8.38
CA VAL A 349 2.90 0.01 9.44
C VAL A 349 2.58 -0.82 10.69
N ARG A 350 1.90 -1.97 10.55
CA ARG A 350 1.62 -2.87 11.68
C ARG A 350 2.90 -3.38 12.35
N ALA A 351 3.93 -3.73 11.57
CA ALA A 351 5.21 -4.17 12.11
C ALA A 351 5.93 -3.08 12.90
N LEU A 352 5.91 -1.83 12.42
CA LEU A 352 6.46 -0.68 13.15
C LEU A 352 5.72 -0.46 14.46
N VAL A 353 4.38 -0.43 14.43
CA VAL A 353 3.56 -0.22 15.63
C VAL A 353 3.81 -1.34 16.66
N ALA A 354 3.89 -2.60 16.22
CA ALA A 354 4.23 -3.72 17.09
C ALA A 354 5.64 -3.57 17.70
N ALA A 355 6.63 -3.16 16.91
CA ALA A 355 7.99 -2.94 17.38
C ALA A 355 8.09 -1.76 18.37
N LEU A 356 7.36 -0.67 18.15
CA LEU A 356 7.27 0.45 19.09
C LEU A 356 6.65 0.00 20.42
N ARG A 357 5.55 -0.77 20.38
CA ARG A 357 4.92 -1.33 21.59
C ARG A 357 5.88 -2.27 22.33
N ALA A 358 6.60 -3.14 21.62
CA ALA A 358 7.60 -4.04 22.19
C ALA A 358 8.79 -3.29 22.82
N ALA A 359 9.15 -2.13 22.28
CA ALA A 359 10.15 -1.22 22.85
C ALA A 359 9.60 -0.40 24.04
N GLY A 360 8.35 -0.63 24.45
CA GLY A 360 7.76 0.00 25.62
C GLY A 360 6.98 1.28 25.36
N CYS A 361 6.57 1.53 24.10
CA CYS A 361 5.61 2.58 23.79
C CYS A 361 4.22 2.22 24.36
N THR A 362 3.84 2.82 25.49
CA THR A 362 2.56 2.57 26.18
C THR A 362 1.38 3.31 25.55
N GLY A 363 1.64 4.43 24.88
CA GLY A 363 0.67 5.18 24.08
C GLY A 363 1.31 5.72 22.82
N LEU A 364 0.65 5.57 21.68
CA LEU A 364 1.10 6.08 20.38
C LEU A 364 0.00 6.95 19.79
N HIS A 365 0.36 8.19 19.43
CA HIS A 365 -0.53 9.09 18.70
C HIS A 365 0.15 9.47 17.38
N VAL A 366 -0.56 9.29 16.26
CA VAL A 366 -0.03 9.51 14.92
C VAL A 366 -0.59 10.82 14.36
N VAL A 367 0.29 11.66 13.86
CA VAL A 367 -0.07 12.89 13.14
C VAL A 367 0.33 12.71 11.68
N LEU A 368 -0.66 12.76 10.79
CA LEU A 368 -0.49 12.67 9.35
C LEU A 368 -0.66 14.04 8.72
N THR A 369 0.29 14.45 7.88
CA THR A 369 0.23 15.73 7.19
C THR A 369 -0.19 15.52 5.74
N LEU A 370 -1.29 16.15 5.34
CA LEU A 370 -1.76 16.22 3.96
C LEU A 370 -1.62 17.66 3.45
N ARG A 371 -1.35 17.79 2.15
CA ARG A 371 -1.19 19.07 1.45
C ARG A 371 -2.09 19.07 0.21
N ASN A 372 -2.46 20.26 -0.26
CA ASN A 372 -3.03 20.48 -1.59
C ASN A 372 -2.34 19.60 -2.64
N VAL A 373 -3.09 18.70 -3.30
CA VAL A 373 -2.52 17.71 -4.21
C VAL A 373 -1.88 18.35 -5.45
N PRO A 374 -2.50 19.34 -6.11
CA PRO A 374 -1.85 20.10 -7.19
C PRO A 374 -0.46 20.66 -6.83
N GLU A 375 -0.30 21.30 -5.68
CA GLU A 375 0.98 21.82 -5.21
C GLU A 375 1.94 20.70 -4.79
N LEU A 376 1.42 19.68 -4.12
CA LEU A 376 2.20 18.52 -3.66
C LEU A 376 2.89 17.83 -4.83
N LEU A 377 2.24 17.71 -6.00
CA LEU A 377 2.84 17.05 -7.16
C LEU A 377 4.06 17.79 -7.70
N VAL A 378 4.01 19.12 -7.75
CA VAL A 378 5.15 19.93 -8.17
C VAL A 378 6.27 19.83 -7.13
N ALA A 379 5.94 19.93 -5.85
CA ALA A 379 6.89 19.79 -4.75
C ALA A 379 7.53 18.39 -4.72
N ALA A 380 6.76 17.33 -4.97
CA ALA A 380 7.22 15.95 -5.07
C ALA A 380 8.17 15.77 -6.26
N TRP A 381 7.84 16.33 -7.43
CA TRP A 381 8.75 16.35 -8.57
C TRP A 381 10.07 17.07 -8.21
N GLN A 382 10.02 18.27 -7.63
CA GLN A 382 11.22 18.99 -7.18
C GLN A 382 12.04 18.18 -6.15
N HIS A 383 11.37 17.46 -5.26
CA HIS A 383 12.01 16.55 -4.32
C HIS A 383 12.74 15.40 -5.04
N THR A 384 12.13 14.82 -6.09
CA THR A 384 12.82 13.82 -6.91
C THR A 384 14.06 14.39 -7.59
N VAL A 385 13.98 15.61 -8.15
CA VAL A 385 15.11 16.30 -8.78
C VAL A 385 16.23 16.54 -7.77
N THR A 386 15.91 17.09 -6.60
CA THR A 386 16.92 17.35 -5.55
C THR A 386 17.50 16.07 -4.95
N SER A 387 16.81 14.94 -5.11
CA SER A 387 17.29 13.60 -4.75
C SER A 387 18.06 12.88 -5.86
N GLY A 388 18.18 13.48 -7.04
CA GLY A 388 18.96 12.95 -8.16
C GLY A 388 18.16 12.52 -9.40
N GLY A 389 16.86 12.77 -9.43
CA GLY A 389 15.99 12.56 -10.60
C GLY A 389 16.37 13.48 -11.77
N GLY A 390 16.26 12.96 -12.99
CA GLY A 390 16.57 13.68 -14.22
C GLY A 390 15.35 13.98 -15.12
N HIS A 391 14.18 13.43 -14.81
CA HIS A 391 12.96 13.65 -15.59
C HIS A 391 12.46 15.10 -15.44
N ASP A 392 12.04 15.71 -16.55
CA ASP A 392 11.31 16.98 -16.51
C ASP A 392 9.93 16.81 -15.87
N LEU A 393 9.31 17.93 -15.51
CA LEU A 393 8.03 17.97 -14.79
C LEU A 393 6.93 17.28 -15.61
N ASP A 394 6.87 17.53 -16.91
CA ASP A 394 5.84 17.00 -17.79
C ASP A 394 5.91 15.46 -17.90
N THR A 395 7.11 14.92 -18.12
CA THR A 395 7.37 13.47 -18.16
C THR A 395 7.06 12.82 -16.82
N TRP A 396 7.43 13.47 -15.72
CA TRP A 396 7.15 12.98 -14.37
C TRP A 396 5.64 12.97 -14.07
N LEU A 397 4.91 14.04 -14.40
CA LEU A 397 3.46 14.14 -14.21
C LEU A 397 2.69 13.14 -15.08
N ARG A 398 3.10 12.94 -16.33
CA ARG A 398 2.51 11.90 -17.19
C ARG A 398 2.67 10.53 -16.56
N THR A 399 3.81 10.26 -15.93
CA THR A 399 4.01 9.02 -15.17
C THR A 399 3.11 8.98 -13.93
N ALA A 400 2.94 10.12 -13.25
CA ALA A 400 2.13 10.21 -12.04
C ALA A 400 0.64 9.94 -12.27
N PHE A 401 0.14 10.25 -13.47
CA PHE A 401 -1.24 10.04 -13.88
C PHE A 401 -1.46 8.83 -14.79
N GLN A 402 -0.52 7.88 -14.85
CA GLN A 402 -0.66 6.68 -15.70
C GLN A 402 -1.84 5.78 -15.30
N ASP A 403 -2.21 5.78 -14.02
CA ASP A 403 -3.28 4.93 -13.49
C ASP A 403 -4.58 5.75 -13.41
N ASP A 404 -5.58 5.37 -14.21
CA ASP A 404 -6.86 6.08 -14.29
C ASP A 404 -7.49 6.25 -12.91
N GLY A 405 -7.55 7.50 -12.43
CA GLY A 405 -8.23 7.87 -11.19
C GLY A 405 -7.39 7.79 -9.91
N SER A 406 -6.12 7.36 -9.97
CA SER A 406 -5.20 7.42 -8.82
C SER A 406 -3.92 8.16 -9.18
N VAL A 407 -3.37 8.93 -8.23
CA VAL A 407 -2.09 9.60 -8.42
C VAL A 407 -0.97 8.76 -7.83
N ARG A 408 -0.02 8.38 -8.67
CA ARG A 408 1.20 7.70 -8.26
C ARG A 408 2.28 8.74 -8.21
N MET A 409 3.06 8.84 -7.14
CA MET A 409 4.21 9.76 -7.14
C MET A 409 5.49 8.95 -7.39
N PRO A 410 6.07 8.96 -8.62
CA PRO A 410 7.22 8.12 -8.93
C PRO A 410 8.37 8.30 -7.94
N GLY A 411 8.71 7.22 -7.22
CA GLY A 411 9.76 7.19 -6.19
C GLY A 411 9.35 7.74 -4.82
N LEU A 412 8.13 8.27 -4.67
CA LEU A 412 7.59 8.91 -3.46
C LEU A 412 6.13 8.51 -3.20
N ASP A 413 5.72 7.32 -3.63
CA ASP A 413 4.32 6.93 -3.75
C ASP A 413 3.60 6.66 -2.40
N ALA A 414 3.41 7.72 -1.63
CA ALA A 414 2.79 7.69 -0.32
C ALA A 414 1.25 7.67 -0.38
N LEU A 415 0.68 8.21 -1.46
CA LEU A 415 -0.77 8.23 -1.71
C LEU A 415 -1.25 7.00 -2.50
N GLY A 416 -0.33 6.15 -2.96
CA GLY A 416 -0.68 4.93 -3.68
C GLY A 416 -1.44 3.94 -2.81
N GLU A 417 -2.47 3.35 -3.40
CA GLU A 417 -3.35 2.34 -2.77
C GLU A 417 -3.00 0.92 -3.24
N ALA A 418 -1.73 0.66 -3.58
CA ALA A 418 -1.32 -0.64 -4.14
C ALA A 418 -1.56 -1.84 -3.20
N ASP A 419 -1.67 -1.58 -1.90
CA ASP A 419 -2.03 -2.58 -0.88
C ASP A 419 -3.54 -2.58 -0.54
N GLY A 420 -4.36 -1.87 -1.32
CA GLY A 420 -5.81 -1.76 -1.15
C GLY A 420 -6.23 -0.77 -0.05
N THR A 421 -5.30 -0.02 0.54
CA THR A 421 -5.60 0.86 1.68
C THR A 421 -5.02 2.26 1.49
N SER A 422 -5.80 3.29 1.83
CA SER A 422 -5.32 4.68 1.80
C SER A 422 -4.29 4.93 2.92
N LEU A 423 -3.46 5.96 2.78
CA LEU A 423 -2.49 6.34 3.81
C LEU A 423 -3.13 6.48 5.20
N VAL A 424 -4.24 7.21 5.30
CA VAL A 424 -4.90 7.46 6.59
C VAL A 424 -5.53 6.19 7.15
N ALA A 425 -6.16 5.36 6.31
CA ALA A 425 -6.73 4.08 6.73
C ALA A 425 -5.65 3.14 7.30
N ARG A 426 -4.49 3.02 6.65
CA ARG A 426 -3.37 2.18 7.12
C ARG A 426 -2.96 2.48 8.55
N TRP A 427 -2.88 3.76 8.90
CA TRP A 427 -2.52 4.19 10.24
C TRP A 427 -3.68 4.04 11.22
N ALA A 428 -4.89 4.44 10.83
CA ALA A 428 -6.09 4.30 11.65
C ALA A 428 -6.35 2.83 12.04
N ASP A 429 -6.16 1.89 11.12
CA ASP A 429 -6.30 0.46 11.37
C ASP A 429 -5.22 -0.07 12.33
N ALA A 430 -4.00 0.46 12.27
CA ALA A 430 -2.89 -0.03 13.07
C ALA A 430 -2.87 0.52 14.52
N VAL A 431 -3.27 1.78 14.71
CA VAL A 431 -3.24 2.45 16.03
C VAL A 431 -4.61 2.75 16.61
N GLY A 432 -5.68 2.62 15.84
CA GLY A 432 -7.04 3.06 16.18
C GLY A 432 -7.31 4.50 15.72
N PRO A 433 -8.50 4.81 15.18
CA PRO A 433 -8.80 6.12 14.60
C PRO A 433 -8.77 7.27 15.63
N ALA A 434 -9.06 6.99 16.90
CA ALA A 434 -8.96 7.96 18.00
C ALA A 434 -7.51 8.40 18.28
N HIS A 435 -6.52 7.64 17.80
CA HIS A 435 -5.09 7.90 17.95
C HIS A 435 -4.46 8.47 16.66
N VAL A 436 -5.29 8.90 15.71
CA VAL A 436 -4.84 9.52 14.46
C VAL A 436 -5.40 10.95 14.35
N THR A 437 -4.51 11.90 14.09
CA THR A 437 -4.86 13.26 13.71
C THR A 437 -4.32 13.54 12.33
N VAL A 438 -5.22 13.89 11.41
CA VAL A 438 -4.87 14.35 10.06
C VAL A 438 -4.84 15.87 10.08
N VAL A 439 -3.74 16.45 9.62
CA VAL A 439 -3.58 17.90 9.45
C VAL A 439 -3.57 18.20 7.97
N VAL A 440 -4.47 19.09 7.54
CA VAL A 440 -4.50 19.60 6.17
C VAL A 440 -3.79 20.94 6.13
N GLU A 441 -2.60 20.97 5.53
CA GLU A 441 -1.79 22.19 5.42
C GLU A 441 -2.29 23.11 4.31
N ARG A 442 -2.44 24.39 4.68
CA ARG A 442 -2.51 25.51 3.72
C ARG A 442 -1.14 26.12 3.50
N ASP A 443 -0.41 26.34 4.59
CA ASP A 443 0.95 26.88 4.59
C ASP A 443 1.95 25.80 5.00
N GLU A 444 3.01 25.63 4.19
CA GLU A 444 4.00 24.56 4.36
C GLU A 444 4.56 24.49 5.80
N GLY A 445 4.29 23.37 6.46
CA GLY A 445 4.80 23.02 7.80
C GLY A 445 4.15 23.74 8.97
N ARG A 446 3.48 24.89 8.79
CA ARG A 446 3.01 25.74 9.91
C ARG A 446 1.83 25.13 10.66
N ASP A 447 0.81 24.67 9.94
CA ASP A 447 -0.38 24.07 10.55
C ASP A 447 -0.02 22.79 11.30
N THR A 448 0.80 21.93 10.68
CA THR A 448 1.34 20.72 11.32
C THR A 448 2.14 21.08 12.57
N LEU A 449 3.00 22.10 12.49
CA LEU A 449 3.80 22.51 13.64
C LEU A 449 2.95 23.00 14.80
N ALA A 450 1.89 23.77 14.53
CA ALA A 450 0.96 24.25 15.54
C ALA A 450 0.20 23.09 16.22
N VAL A 451 -0.27 22.11 15.44
CA VAL A 451 -0.92 20.89 15.97
C VAL A 451 0.06 20.09 16.83
N LEU A 452 1.28 19.88 16.34
CA LEU A 452 2.32 19.15 17.02
C LEU A 452 2.73 19.81 18.34
N ALA A 453 2.94 21.14 18.33
CA ALA A 453 3.20 21.93 19.53
C ALA A 453 2.07 21.76 20.55
N ARG A 454 0.82 21.90 20.10
CA ARG A 454 -0.36 21.80 20.96
C ARG A 454 -0.52 20.41 21.59
N LEU A 455 -0.38 19.35 20.80
CA LEU A 455 -0.45 17.97 21.27
C LEU A 455 0.67 17.63 22.25
N ALA A 456 1.84 18.25 22.09
CA ALA A 456 2.95 18.10 23.02
C ALA A 456 2.89 19.04 24.24
N GLY A 457 1.82 19.83 24.37
CA GLY A 457 1.63 20.75 25.50
C GLY A 457 2.49 22.02 25.44
N LEU A 458 3.04 22.35 24.27
CA LEU A 458 3.80 23.59 24.04
C LEU A 458 2.84 24.77 23.78
N GLY A 459 3.26 25.96 24.19
CA GLY A 459 2.55 27.22 23.91
C GLY A 459 2.69 27.66 22.45
N ARG A 460 1.81 28.58 22.01
CA ARG A 460 1.81 29.10 20.63
C ARG A 460 3.13 29.76 20.22
N ASP A 461 3.81 30.39 21.17
CA ASP A 461 5.08 31.11 20.95
C ASP A 461 6.21 30.20 20.40
N ALA A 462 6.08 28.87 20.54
CA ALA A 462 7.03 27.91 19.99
C ALA A 462 7.01 27.86 18.45
N VAL A 463 5.87 28.17 17.82
CA VAL A 463 5.66 28.04 16.36
C VAL A 463 6.38 29.14 15.58
N ASP A 464 6.46 30.36 16.13
CA ASP A 464 7.00 31.54 15.43
C ASP A 464 8.53 31.56 15.31
N ALA A 465 9.23 30.68 16.03
CA ALA A 465 10.69 30.65 16.10
C ALA A 465 11.39 29.95 14.91
N VAL A 466 10.64 29.45 13.93
CA VAL A 466 11.17 28.51 12.94
C VAL A 466 11.36 29.16 11.56
N PRO A 467 12.59 29.22 11.03
CA PRO A 467 12.83 29.79 9.71
C PRO A 467 12.17 28.95 8.61
N SER A 468 11.36 29.59 7.76
CA SER A 468 10.86 28.97 6.54
C SER A 468 12.03 28.59 5.62
N THR A 469 12.04 27.37 5.10
CA THR A 469 12.89 27.04 3.96
C THR A 469 12.19 27.44 2.69
N ARG A 470 12.82 28.29 1.89
CA ARG A 470 12.37 28.53 0.51
C ARG A 470 12.55 27.25 -0.31
N ALA A 471 11.67 27.02 -1.27
CA ALA A 471 11.92 26.08 -2.36
C ALA A 471 12.94 26.65 -3.36
N LEU A 472 13.45 25.79 -4.24
CA LEU A 472 14.18 26.22 -5.43
C LEU A 472 13.21 26.84 -6.44
N THR A 473 13.66 27.88 -7.13
CA THR A 473 12.89 28.44 -8.26
C THR A 473 12.83 27.45 -9.44
N ALA A 474 12.03 27.75 -10.46
CA ALA A 474 11.95 26.92 -11.66
C ALA A 474 13.32 26.75 -12.33
N ARG A 475 14.06 27.84 -12.57
CA ARG A 475 15.41 27.77 -13.18
C ARG A 475 16.44 27.08 -12.28
N GLU A 476 16.40 27.32 -10.97
CA GLU A 476 17.28 26.63 -10.03
C GLU A 476 17.04 25.11 -10.04
N THR A 477 15.77 24.70 -10.10
CA THR A 477 15.37 23.30 -10.22
C THR A 477 15.85 22.70 -11.54
N GLU A 478 15.65 23.41 -12.65
CA GLU A 478 16.06 22.98 -13.98
C GLU A 478 17.57 22.80 -14.09
N LEU A 479 18.36 23.71 -13.49
CA LEU A 479 19.82 23.57 -13.39
C LEU A 479 20.20 22.23 -12.74
N ILE A 480 19.60 21.89 -11.61
CA ILE A 480 19.88 20.63 -10.90
C ILE A 480 19.39 19.42 -11.70
N ARG A 481 18.21 19.50 -12.33
CA ARG A 481 17.66 18.43 -13.16
C ARG A 481 18.55 18.15 -14.38
N ALA A 482 18.96 19.18 -15.11
CA ALA A 482 19.85 19.06 -16.26
C ALA A 482 21.19 18.44 -15.83
N PHE A 483 21.74 18.87 -14.69
CA PHE A 483 22.94 18.25 -14.12
C PHE A 483 22.74 16.75 -13.84
N ASN A 484 21.63 16.36 -13.22
CA ASN A 484 21.28 14.97 -12.96
C ASN A 484 21.10 14.14 -14.23
N ALA A 485 20.52 14.70 -15.28
CA ALA A 485 20.31 14.02 -16.56
C ALA A 485 21.63 13.76 -17.31
N HIS A 486 22.63 14.64 -17.15
CA HIS A 486 23.93 14.50 -17.82
C HIS A 486 24.96 13.68 -17.03
N LEU A 487 24.79 13.53 -15.71
CA LEU A 487 25.69 12.76 -14.86
C LEU A 487 25.88 11.28 -15.29
N PRO A 488 24.81 10.49 -15.60
CA PRO A 488 24.95 9.10 -16.03
C PRO A 488 25.84 8.92 -17.27
N TYR A 489 25.90 9.95 -18.13
CA TYR A 489 26.67 9.92 -19.37
C TYR A 489 28.15 10.30 -19.21
N ARG A 490 28.56 10.83 -18.03
CA ARG A 490 29.90 11.40 -17.84
C ARG A 490 30.62 10.98 -16.55
N ALA A 491 29.97 10.27 -15.63
CA ALA A 491 30.50 10.11 -14.28
C ALA A 491 31.09 8.73 -13.96
N THR A 492 32.38 8.75 -13.61
CA THR A 492 33.07 7.81 -12.71
C THR A 492 32.78 8.09 -11.23
N VAL A 493 31.83 8.98 -10.90
CA VAL A 493 31.58 9.47 -9.53
C VAL A 493 30.64 8.53 -8.77
N PRO A 494 31.07 7.93 -7.64
CA PRO A 494 30.23 7.10 -6.80
C PRO A 494 28.93 7.80 -6.33
N PRO A 495 27.81 7.06 -6.18
CA PRO A 495 26.53 7.63 -5.75
C PRO A 495 26.58 8.40 -4.42
N ALA A 496 27.43 7.98 -3.49
CA ALA A 496 27.62 8.67 -2.21
C ALA A 496 28.28 10.05 -2.39
N GLN A 497 29.29 10.16 -3.25
CA GLN A 497 29.93 11.43 -3.58
C GLN A 497 28.99 12.35 -4.36
N ARG A 498 28.17 11.80 -5.27
CA ARG A 498 27.12 12.55 -5.94
C ARG A 498 26.13 13.16 -4.95
N ARG A 499 25.62 12.38 -3.99
CA ARG A 499 24.74 12.89 -2.94
C ARG A 499 25.41 13.99 -2.11
N LEU A 500 26.70 13.82 -1.79
CA LEU A 500 27.45 14.82 -1.05
C LEU A 500 27.58 16.13 -1.83
N LEU A 501 28.05 16.09 -3.07
CA LEU A 501 28.35 17.28 -3.86
C LEU A 501 27.08 18.01 -4.33
N VAL A 502 26.08 17.28 -4.81
CA VAL A 502 24.86 17.89 -5.36
C VAL A 502 23.90 18.29 -4.24
N ARG A 503 23.47 17.33 -3.42
CA ARG A 503 22.45 17.58 -2.39
C ARG A 503 22.98 18.40 -1.23
N ARG A 504 24.15 18.05 -0.70
CA ARG A 504 24.75 18.76 0.45
C ARG A 504 25.70 19.91 0.04
N GLY A 505 25.97 20.07 -1.25
CA GLY A 505 26.79 21.17 -1.79
C GLY A 505 25.95 22.13 -2.63
N ALA A 506 25.70 21.80 -3.90
CA ALA A 506 25.00 22.69 -4.83
C ALA A 506 23.63 23.18 -4.33
N ILE A 507 22.75 22.26 -3.95
CA ILE A 507 21.40 22.58 -3.50
C ILE A 507 21.43 23.37 -2.19
N ALA A 508 22.29 22.98 -1.24
CA ALA A 508 22.47 23.71 0.01
C ALA A 508 22.97 25.15 -0.25
N GLY A 509 23.92 25.32 -1.19
CA GLY A 509 24.44 26.60 -1.62
C GLY A 509 23.36 27.48 -2.25
N LEU A 510 22.55 26.93 -3.15
CA LEU A 510 21.39 27.63 -3.73
C LEU A 510 20.43 28.12 -2.65
N LEU A 511 20.00 27.22 -1.76
CA LEU A 511 19.03 27.55 -0.70
C LEU A 511 19.55 28.58 0.31
N ALA A 512 20.85 28.58 0.60
CA ALA A 512 21.49 29.57 1.46
C ALA A 512 21.82 30.89 0.76
N GLY A 513 21.93 30.87 -0.57
CA GLY A 513 22.21 32.04 -1.39
C GLY A 513 21.00 32.95 -1.57
N PRO A 514 21.22 34.17 -2.11
CA PRO A 514 20.14 35.09 -2.42
C PRO A 514 19.17 34.45 -3.42
N ARG A 515 17.88 34.49 -3.10
CA ARG A 515 16.83 34.01 -4.01
C ARG A 515 16.79 34.93 -5.24
N PRO A 516 16.94 34.40 -6.47
CA PRO A 516 16.76 35.20 -7.67
C PRO A 516 15.30 35.64 -7.81
N ASP A 517 15.08 36.78 -8.48
CA ASP A 517 13.74 37.22 -8.88
C ASP A 517 13.26 36.37 -10.06
N ASP A 518 12.70 35.21 -9.72
CA ASP A 518 12.32 34.17 -10.67
C ASP A 518 11.06 33.45 -10.17
N ALA A 519 10.32 32.89 -11.12
CA ALA A 519 9.10 32.14 -10.83
C ALA A 519 9.43 30.81 -10.14
N ASP A 520 8.54 30.39 -9.24
CA ASP A 520 8.53 29.01 -8.77
C ASP A 520 8.04 28.07 -9.87
N ALA A 521 8.38 26.79 -9.76
CA ALA A 521 7.78 25.78 -10.61
C ALA A 521 6.27 25.72 -10.31
N ALA A 522 5.45 25.66 -11.36
CA ALA A 522 4.00 25.57 -11.24
C ALA A 522 3.46 24.31 -11.92
N LEU A 523 2.24 23.91 -11.56
CA LEU A 523 1.57 22.79 -12.21
C LEU A 523 1.12 23.23 -13.62
N PRO A 524 1.44 22.51 -14.69
CA PRO A 524 0.98 22.88 -16.03
C PRO A 524 -0.53 22.73 -16.16
N ALA A 525 -1.18 23.61 -16.94
CA ALA A 525 -2.63 23.68 -17.06
C ALA A 525 -3.31 22.34 -17.41
N TRP A 526 -2.67 21.52 -18.26
CA TRP A 526 -3.20 20.21 -18.64
C TRP A 526 -3.31 19.22 -17.46
N ALA A 527 -2.46 19.40 -16.43
CA ALA A 527 -2.38 18.54 -15.26
C ALA A 527 -3.30 18.99 -14.11
N LEU A 528 -3.94 20.17 -14.21
CA LEU A 528 -4.77 20.70 -13.13
C LEU A 528 -5.98 19.81 -12.85
N ALA A 529 -6.80 19.53 -13.87
CA ALA A 529 -8.01 18.73 -13.71
C ALA A 529 -7.73 17.33 -13.10
N PRO A 530 -6.74 16.53 -13.59
CA PRO A 530 -6.43 15.24 -12.97
C PRO A 530 -5.88 15.39 -11.55
N ALA A 531 -5.06 16.42 -11.25
CA ALA A 531 -4.58 16.66 -9.89
C ALA A 531 -5.72 17.01 -8.92
N GLN A 532 -6.69 17.83 -9.34
CA GLN A 532 -7.86 18.16 -8.53
C GLN A 532 -8.78 16.95 -8.33
N ALA A 533 -8.89 16.07 -9.32
CA ALA A 533 -9.63 14.82 -9.18
C ALA A 533 -8.97 13.90 -8.12
N ALA A 534 -7.64 13.79 -8.13
CA ALA A 534 -6.91 13.08 -7.09
C ALA A 534 -7.08 13.73 -5.71
N GLY A 535 -7.09 15.07 -5.64
CA GLY A 535 -7.39 15.83 -4.42
C GLY A 535 -8.78 15.52 -3.84
N ARG A 536 -9.82 15.53 -4.69
CA ARG A 536 -11.20 15.18 -4.29
C ARG A 536 -11.33 13.73 -3.81
N ARG A 537 -10.66 12.79 -4.50
CA ARG A 537 -10.62 11.39 -4.05
C ARG A 537 -10.00 11.29 -2.66
N LEU A 538 -8.90 11.99 -2.40
CA LEU A 538 -8.26 11.99 -1.09
C LEU A 538 -9.17 12.64 -0.03
N GLU A 539 -9.84 13.74 -0.36
CA GLU A 539 -10.86 14.36 0.50
C GLU A 539 -11.98 13.38 0.86
N GLU A 540 -12.56 12.68 -0.13
CA GLU A 540 -13.61 11.68 0.08
C GLU A 540 -13.13 10.53 0.97
N GLN A 541 -11.92 10.02 0.72
CA GLN A 541 -11.32 8.94 1.51
C GLN A 541 -11.14 9.34 2.97
N VAL A 542 -10.57 10.51 3.24
CA VAL A 542 -10.36 10.98 4.61
C VAL A 542 -11.69 11.37 5.26
N GLY A 543 -12.62 11.92 4.48
CA GLY A 543 -13.98 12.27 4.87
C GLY A 543 -14.85 11.08 5.29
N GLY A 544 -14.50 9.87 4.85
CA GLY A 544 -15.15 8.61 5.24
C GLY A 544 -14.52 7.89 6.43
N LEU A 545 -13.50 8.48 7.07
CA LEU A 545 -12.78 7.87 8.19
C LEU A 545 -13.09 8.57 9.52
N PRO A 546 -13.26 7.83 10.63
CA PRO A 546 -13.59 8.39 11.94
C PRO A 546 -12.37 8.96 12.68
N VAL A 547 -11.45 9.59 11.97
CA VAL A 547 -10.23 10.18 12.51
C VAL A 547 -10.44 11.64 12.90
N THR A 548 -9.54 12.20 13.72
CA THR A 548 -9.55 13.64 13.98
C THR A 548 -8.94 14.38 12.79
N VAL A 549 -9.63 15.39 12.26
CA VAL A 549 -9.13 16.24 11.16
C VAL A 549 -8.99 17.67 11.63
N VAL A 550 -7.81 18.26 11.42
CA VAL A 550 -7.52 19.66 11.68
C VAL A 550 -7.22 20.36 10.36
N GLY A 551 -8.00 21.40 10.05
CA GLY A 551 -7.97 22.08 8.77
C GLY A 551 -9.19 21.72 7.90
N ASP A 552 -9.12 22.12 6.63
CA ASP A 552 -10.23 22.05 5.69
C ASP A 552 -9.89 21.10 4.54
N LEU A 553 -10.60 19.97 4.45
CA LEU A 553 -10.29 18.92 3.46
C LEU A 553 -10.48 19.39 2.01
N SER A 554 -11.34 20.37 1.74
CA SER A 554 -11.55 20.85 0.37
C SER A 554 -10.28 21.47 -0.23
N VAL A 555 -9.36 21.93 0.63
CA VAL A 555 -8.03 22.45 0.23
C VAL A 555 -7.23 21.42 -0.56
N LEU A 556 -7.47 20.12 -0.34
CA LEU A 556 -6.75 19.06 -1.04
C LEU A 556 -6.95 19.14 -2.58
N ALA A 557 -8.05 19.71 -3.04
CA ALA A 557 -8.41 19.86 -4.44
C ALA A 557 -8.37 21.32 -4.97
N ASP A 558 -8.00 22.28 -4.14
CA ASP A 558 -7.94 23.70 -4.54
C ASP A 558 -6.97 23.90 -5.71
N ALA A 559 -7.26 24.87 -6.58
CA ALA A 559 -6.33 25.25 -7.64
C ALA A 559 -5.10 25.94 -7.03
N PRO A 560 -3.89 25.66 -7.54
CA PRO A 560 -2.69 26.37 -7.09
C PRO A 560 -2.74 27.83 -7.54
N SER A 561 -1.94 28.67 -6.89
CA SER A 561 -1.85 30.12 -7.20
C SER A 561 -1.39 30.44 -8.63
N SER A 562 -0.69 29.50 -9.28
CA SER A 562 -0.27 29.58 -10.69
C SER A 562 -0.35 28.22 -11.36
N THR A 563 -0.73 28.22 -12.65
CA THR A 563 -0.80 27.03 -13.49
C THR A 563 0.05 27.15 -14.77
N GLN A 564 1.05 28.03 -14.76
CA GLN A 564 1.87 28.33 -15.94
C GLN A 564 2.91 27.22 -16.26
N GLY A 565 3.04 26.21 -15.41
CA GLY A 565 4.01 25.13 -15.62
C GLY A 565 5.45 25.57 -15.32
N MET A 566 6.39 24.90 -16.00
CA MET A 566 7.77 25.36 -16.10
C MET A 566 7.87 26.43 -17.20
N PRO A 567 8.76 27.43 -17.06
CA PRO A 567 9.10 28.32 -18.17
C PRO A 567 9.52 27.53 -19.42
N PRO A 568 9.31 28.08 -20.63
CA PRO A 568 9.78 27.47 -21.86
C PRO A 568 11.27 27.15 -21.80
N ALA A 569 11.69 26.05 -22.43
CA ALA A 569 13.09 25.60 -22.39
C ALA A 569 14.08 26.69 -22.85
N GLU A 570 13.68 27.54 -23.80
CA GLU A 570 14.47 28.69 -24.28
C GLU A 570 14.77 29.68 -23.14
N ASP A 571 13.80 29.96 -22.27
CA ASP A 571 13.94 30.86 -21.11
C ASP A 571 14.71 30.23 -19.95
N LEU A 572 14.82 28.90 -19.94
CA LEU A 572 15.62 28.15 -18.96
C LEU A 572 17.10 28.07 -19.33
N THR A 573 17.49 28.50 -20.54
CA THR A 573 18.91 28.57 -20.95
C THR A 573 19.67 29.73 -20.32
N VAL A 574 18.96 30.75 -19.83
CA VAL A 574 19.55 31.91 -19.16
C VAL A 574 19.43 31.73 -17.66
N LEU A 575 20.54 31.32 -17.03
CA LEU A 575 20.61 31.18 -15.57
C LEU A 575 21.02 32.49 -14.91
N HIS A 576 20.42 32.78 -13.75
CA HIS A 576 20.91 33.86 -12.90
C HIS A 576 22.34 33.56 -12.46
N ARG A 577 23.24 34.51 -12.67
CA ARG A 577 24.64 34.44 -12.24
C ARG A 577 24.76 34.05 -10.76
N SER A 578 23.91 34.63 -9.90
CA SER A 578 23.87 34.34 -8.46
C SER A 578 23.56 32.88 -8.15
N SER A 579 22.65 32.24 -8.91
CA SER A 579 22.31 30.82 -8.71
C SER A 579 23.48 29.92 -9.12
N VAL A 580 24.15 30.21 -10.23
CA VAL A 580 25.33 29.44 -10.66
C VAL A 580 26.47 29.58 -9.65
N GLU A 581 26.76 30.81 -9.22
CA GLU A 581 27.78 31.07 -8.20
C GLU A 581 27.45 30.35 -6.89
N ALA A 582 26.22 30.46 -6.38
CA ALA A 582 25.79 29.81 -5.15
C ALA A 582 25.89 28.27 -5.22
N ALA A 583 25.47 27.67 -6.35
CA ALA A 583 25.60 26.24 -6.57
C ALA A 583 27.07 25.79 -6.59
N LEU A 584 27.92 26.47 -7.36
CA LEU A 584 29.35 26.12 -7.46
C LEU A 584 30.08 26.31 -6.13
N LEU A 585 29.86 27.45 -5.45
CA LEU A 585 30.47 27.71 -4.14
C LEU A 585 30.02 26.66 -3.11
N GLY A 586 28.75 26.27 -3.10
CA GLY A 586 28.25 25.20 -2.24
C GLY A 586 28.92 23.86 -2.54
N MET A 587 29.11 23.52 -3.82
CA MET A 587 29.85 22.32 -4.22
C MET A 587 31.31 22.36 -3.77
N PHE A 588 32.01 23.47 -3.99
CA PHE A 588 33.43 23.63 -3.62
C PHE A 588 33.61 23.62 -2.10
N ASP A 589 32.80 24.36 -1.33
CA ASP A 589 32.85 24.32 0.13
C ASP A 589 32.62 22.90 0.65
N ARG A 590 31.67 22.17 0.07
CA ARG A 590 31.41 20.79 0.45
C ARG A 590 32.55 19.85 0.09
N ALA A 591 33.16 20.01 -1.09
CA ALA A 591 34.30 19.23 -1.53
C ALA A 591 35.55 19.49 -0.67
N VAL A 592 35.81 20.74 -0.28
CA VAL A 592 36.97 21.11 0.56
C VAL A 592 36.82 20.58 1.98
N ARG A 593 35.60 20.61 2.55
CA ARG A 593 35.33 20.07 3.90
C ARG A 593 35.31 18.54 3.96
N PHE A 594 35.30 17.87 2.83
CA PHE A 594 35.42 16.42 2.71
C PHE A 594 36.71 16.11 1.94
N PRO A 595 37.89 16.10 2.62
CA PRO A 595 39.08 15.52 2.00
C PRO A 595 38.74 14.09 1.56
N GLU A 596 39.37 13.67 0.46
CA GLU A 596 39.04 12.43 -0.26
C GLU A 596 38.65 11.29 0.70
N PRO A 597 37.59 10.51 0.42
CA PRO A 597 37.49 9.22 1.08
C PRO A 597 38.82 8.53 0.85
N GLU A 598 39.50 8.15 1.94
CA GLU A 598 40.69 7.33 1.92
C GLU A 598 40.51 6.33 0.78
N PRO A 599 41.39 6.32 -0.25
CA PRO A 599 41.16 5.54 -1.45
C PRO A 599 40.72 4.18 -0.96
N VAL A 600 39.51 3.76 -1.33
CA VAL A 600 39.02 2.44 -0.95
C VAL A 600 40.09 1.53 -1.51
N VAL A 601 40.98 1.06 -0.63
CA VAL A 601 42.00 0.09 -0.97
C VAL A 601 41.13 -1.04 -1.44
N ALA A 602 41.07 -1.23 -2.76
CA ALA A 602 40.34 -2.34 -3.34
C ALA A 602 40.79 -3.53 -2.50
N PRO A 603 39.86 -4.23 -1.81
CA PRO A 603 40.25 -5.31 -0.91
C PRO A 603 41.22 -6.16 -1.70
N ALA A 604 42.46 -6.28 -1.18
CA ALA A 604 43.56 -6.92 -1.88
C ALA A 604 42.98 -8.14 -2.60
N PRO A 605 43.12 -8.23 -3.94
CA PRO A 605 42.31 -9.14 -4.76
C PRO A 605 42.27 -10.46 -4.03
N ALA A 606 41.07 -10.81 -3.54
CA ALA A 606 40.91 -11.98 -2.69
C ALA A 606 41.65 -13.11 -3.39
N SER A 607 42.65 -13.69 -2.72
CA SER A 607 43.52 -14.73 -3.30
C SER A 607 42.65 -15.61 -4.18
N PRO A 608 42.94 -15.73 -5.48
CA PRO A 608 41.99 -16.23 -6.47
C PRO A 608 41.34 -17.48 -5.91
N ARG A 609 40.04 -17.38 -5.62
CA ARG A 609 39.29 -18.50 -5.05
C ARG A 609 39.56 -19.68 -5.96
N PRO A 610 40.13 -20.79 -5.48
CA PRO A 610 40.50 -21.90 -6.34
C PRO A 610 39.25 -22.31 -7.12
N SER A 611 39.37 -22.25 -8.45
CA SER A 611 38.28 -22.61 -9.34
C SER A 611 37.76 -23.99 -8.96
N LEU A 612 36.46 -24.08 -8.64
CA LEU A 612 35.80 -25.35 -8.34
C LEU A 612 35.92 -26.35 -9.50
N ARG A 613 36.26 -25.87 -10.72
CA ARG A 613 36.53 -26.71 -11.89
C ARG A 613 37.75 -27.64 -11.73
N HIS A 614 38.62 -27.38 -10.76
CA HIS A 614 39.81 -28.20 -10.49
C HIS A 614 39.71 -28.97 -9.17
N VAL A 615 38.61 -28.81 -8.43
CA VAL A 615 38.35 -29.58 -7.22
C VAL A 615 37.69 -30.89 -7.65
N PRO A 616 38.32 -32.06 -7.41
CA PRO A 616 37.71 -33.34 -7.77
C PRO A 616 36.33 -33.46 -7.12
N THR A 617 35.32 -33.92 -7.85
CA THR A 617 33.93 -34.07 -7.36
C THR A 617 33.86 -34.84 -6.03
N ARG A 618 34.77 -35.79 -5.80
CA ARG A 618 34.88 -36.53 -4.54
C ARG A 618 35.29 -35.67 -3.35
N ALA A 619 36.10 -34.63 -3.54
CA ALA A 619 36.48 -33.70 -2.48
C ALA A 619 35.31 -32.77 -2.12
N ILE A 620 34.55 -32.32 -3.12
CA ILE A 620 33.31 -31.54 -2.92
C ILE A 620 32.27 -32.40 -2.16
N ALA A 621 32.05 -33.64 -2.61
CA ALA A 621 31.12 -34.56 -1.96
C ALA A 621 31.53 -34.87 -0.52
N ARG A 622 32.83 -35.06 -0.25
CA ARG A 622 33.34 -35.34 1.11
C ARG A 622 33.15 -34.15 2.05
N GLU A 623 33.37 -32.93 1.58
CA GLU A 623 33.14 -31.70 2.33
C GLU A 623 31.65 -31.50 2.64
N LEU A 624 30.77 -31.73 1.66
CA LEU A 624 29.32 -31.65 1.83
C LEU A 624 28.82 -32.71 2.83
N VAL A 625 29.28 -33.96 2.71
CA VAL A 625 28.97 -35.03 3.67
C VAL A 625 29.46 -34.66 5.06
N GLY A 626 30.68 -34.12 5.20
CA GLY A 626 31.23 -33.67 6.49
C GLY A 626 30.41 -32.56 7.16
N ARG A 627 29.83 -31.64 6.38
CA ARG A 627 28.95 -30.59 6.92
C ARG A 627 27.58 -31.11 7.32
N VAL A 628 27.06 -32.09 6.60
CA VAL A 628 25.77 -32.74 6.92
C VAL A 628 25.89 -33.66 8.13
N THR A 629 26.99 -34.39 8.27
CA THR A 629 27.24 -35.27 9.42
C THR A 629 27.70 -34.48 10.65
N GLY A 630 28.50 -33.43 10.47
CA GLY A 630 28.94 -32.53 11.56
C GLY A 630 27.79 -31.76 12.21
N ARG A 631 26.75 -31.39 11.45
CA ARG A 631 25.54 -30.77 12.02
C ARG A 631 24.68 -31.72 12.85
N ARG A 632 24.78 -33.03 12.63
CA ARG A 632 24.08 -34.04 13.46
C ARG A 632 24.79 -34.36 14.78
N ALA A 633 26.10 -34.18 14.85
CA ALA A 633 26.86 -34.41 16.09
C ALA A 633 26.71 -33.27 17.12
N GLY A 634 26.35 -32.05 16.68
CA GLY A 634 26.18 -30.89 17.57
C GLY A 634 24.83 -30.76 18.27
N ALA A 635 23.87 -31.66 18.00
CA ALA A 635 22.50 -31.59 18.55
C ALA A 635 22.22 -32.64 19.66
N GLY A 636 23.25 -33.28 20.20
CA GLY A 636 23.09 -34.41 21.12
C GLY A 636 24.14 -34.45 22.24
N GLU A 637 24.30 -33.35 22.98
CA GLU A 637 24.94 -33.41 24.31
C GLU A 637 24.22 -32.45 25.27
N VAL A 638 23.11 -32.94 25.83
CA VAL A 638 22.57 -32.51 27.12
C VAL A 638 22.78 -33.66 28.09
N ARG A 639 23.75 -33.50 28.99
CA ARG A 639 23.94 -34.19 30.28
C ARG A 639 24.80 -33.23 31.10
N THR A 640 24.50 -32.84 32.33
CA THR A 640 23.58 -33.29 33.39
C THR A 640 23.43 -32.12 34.34
#